data_AF-A0A507QZY2-F1
#
_entry.id   AF-A0A507QZY2-F1
#
_cell.length_a   1.000
_cell.length_b   1.000
_cell.length_c   1.000
_cell.angle_alpha   90.00
_cell.angle_beta   90.00
_cell.angle_gamma   90.00
#
_symmetry.space_group_name_H-M   'P 1'
#
loop_
_entity.id
_entity.type
_entity.pdbx_description
1 polymer ?
#
loop_
_entity_poly.entity_id
_entity_poly.type
_entity_poly.pdbx_seq_one_letter_code
_entity_poly.pdbx_strand_id
1 'polypeptide(L)'
;MAANGRLHDCKGFILRLIRSPGLYFDQGWEASRLYWFSLFFVAVFSAKLLHIYSHLSSLPLKQFLVWGLTFFVQDVLCIVVAWGLTRHWHGKWARIMAALVVIPMSLIVSGMAAANISFYASTGAEIHWRQARTFHRDAASVKTLLSGLTGLLIVEILFIVVSWFATPFLFNWIGGVLRILSSSVTSVCCCCRRRKKPALDPEGYEPVVLDDYDEDKNDLESSPSMGIFQKMLQETNQSPLKLLLILLPTATVIILSCIRPSDPAYCFLSQTLILTPFSEPRAYNGNVLLDIPRLQGDYSWLGNRTALDTPPKFNWLPSRKLDGFRDWYTSPNASETYMHYNPAKDPLHISNLQGEVIEPLREVLHNGKVKIKHVFVLKLESTREDVFPLRKESYMHNRVRQTYSNGRIPDHVEKRLANLTRTAERLAGIPSGWDSEGTAPKPYGGIRAANAYTSSTFTLKSLTGTLCGVSPLVVDFNREYLHHIYQPCIPQILDALNPQSNGTNSTDDFTSWPWHSAFMQSITDSYDNQNYLTPVLGYKHSVTVDTIVQDRMENPSPDDEPVNFWGYPDNELRGYFRNAINKAEQDKERLFISHITGITHHPWNMPHNKFEEMSGPGWFKHNTKLNRYLNTIGFADRWLAEILEILEDTGIANETLLVVVGDHGISLPEDNGVTPNDNPHVSNFHVPLVFAHPHLPPIEISSAVTSKQILPTLLDLLKESSSLDDHSKHIVEDLLPMYEGQSMIRPLIPELNGVQDWQFTVMNTGGTWLSLRSAANPYRLVVPLVPDVEWRFTDVETDPSELHHLMAFDLLNLMELVRAKHGSEAVQWINDAAHVAQWWVSENWRRYEYTP
;
A
#
# COMPACT_ATOMS: atom_id res chain seq x y z
N MET A 1 -6.07 56.67 -9.82
CA MET A 1 -7.25 57.32 -10.44
C MET A 1 -7.62 56.55 -11.70
N ALA A 2 -8.92 56.32 -11.89
CA ALA A 2 -9.59 55.64 -13.00
C ALA A 2 -9.46 54.11 -13.10
N ALA A 3 -9.97 53.43 -12.06
CA ALA A 3 -10.74 52.21 -12.25
C ALA A 3 -12.19 52.61 -12.58
N ASN A 4 -12.65 52.37 -13.79
CA ASN A 4 -14.06 52.12 -14.16
C ASN A 4 -14.19 52.00 -15.67
N GLY A 5 -14.46 50.78 -16.16
CA GLY A 5 -14.88 50.55 -17.53
C GLY A 5 -14.17 49.37 -18.18
N ARG A 6 -14.69 48.15 -17.94
CA ARG A 6 -14.81 47.04 -18.91
C ARG A 6 -15.27 45.76 -18.20
N LEU A 7 -16.55 45.74 -17.82
CA LEU A 7 -17.29 44.49 -17.60
C LEU A 7 -18.43 44.30 -18.63
N HIS A 8 -18.53 45.17 -19.64
CA HIS A 8 -19.67 45.22 -20.56
C HIS A 8 -19.47 44.51 -21.92
N ASP A 9 -18.37 43.81 -22.18
CA ASP A 9 -18.10 43.23 -23.52
C ASP A 9 -17.83 41.71 -23.54
N CYS A 10 -18.29 40.96 -22.53
CA CYS A 10 -18.18 39.49 -22.60
C CYS A 10 -19.05 38.92 -23.74
N LYS A 11 -20.26 39.45 -23.96
CA LYS A 11 -21.13 39.02 -25.07
C LYS A 11 -20.56 39.37 -26.45
N GLY A 12 -20.00 40.58 -26.62
CA GLY A 12 -19.40 41.01 -27.89
C GLY A 12 -18.06 40.32 -28.19
N PHE A 13 -17.26 40.03 -27.16
CA PHE A 13 -16.08 39.18 -27.27
C PHE A 13 -16.44 37.75 -27.72
N ILE A 14 -17.44 37.11 -27.08
CA ILE A 14 -17.91 35.77 -27.46
C ILE A 14 -18.48 35.75 -28.89
N LEU A 15 -19.26 36.75 -29.30
CA LEU A 15 -19.80 36.87 -30.66
C LEU A 15 -18.70 37.07 -31.73
N ARG A 16 -17.60 37.77 -31.42
CA ARG A 16 -16.45 37.93 -32.33
C ARG A 16 -15.58 36.67 -32.40
N LEU A 17 -15.42 35.97 -31.27
CA LEU A 17 -14.74 34.68 -31.19
C LEU A 17 -15.45 33.63 -32.08
N ILE A 18 -16.78 33.59 -32.04
CA ILE A 18 -17.61 32.69 -32.87
C ILE A 18 -17.52 33.05 -34.37
N ARG A 19 -17.42 34.34 -34.72
CA ARG A 19 -17.37 34.80 -36.13
C ARG A 19 -16.00 34.66 -36.79
N SER A 20 -14.91 34.57 -36.03
CA SER A 20 -13.54 34.55 -36.58
C SER A 20 -12.57 33.68 -35.76
N PRO A 21 -12.92 32.40 -35.47
CA PRO A 21 -12.16 31.54 -34.56
C PRO A 21 -10.69 31.35 -34.98
N GLY A 22 -10.41 31.35 -36.29
CA GLY A 22 -9.04 31.23 -36.80
C GLY A 22 -8.12 32.40 -36.45
N LEU A 23 -8.63 33.63 -36.41
CA LEU A 23 -7.83 34.83 -36.17
C LEU A 23 -7.46 34.97 -34.68
N TYR A 24 -8.39 34.61 -33.79
CA TYR A 24 -8.14 34.52 -32.35
C TYR A 24 -7.21 33.35 -31.99
N PHE A 25 -7.33 32.21 -32.67
CA PHE A 25 -6.38 31.12 -32.54
C PHE A 25 -4.97 31.56 -32.94
N ASP A 26 -4.82 32.20 -34.10
CA ASP A 26 -3.50 32.61 -34.60
C ASP A 26 -2.83 33.60 -33.64
N GLN A 27 -3.57 34.59 -33.12
CA GLN A 27 -3.03 35.53 -32.13
C GLN A 27 -2.75 34.87 -30.76
N GLY A 28 -3.67 34.03 -30.29
CA GLY A 28 -3.55 33.35 -28.99
C GLY A 28 -2.42 32.33 -28.96
N TRP A 29 -2.26 31.53 -30.01
CA TRP A 29 -1.17 30.57 -30.14
C TRP A 29 0.18 31.27 -30.22
N GLU A 30 0.30 32.32 -31.03
CA GLU A 30 1.55 33.09 -31.12
C GLU A 30 1.94 33.68 -29.76
N ALA A 31 0.98 34.21 -28.99
CA ALA A 31 1.23 34.77 -27.66
C ALA A 31 1.54 33.72 -26.58
N SER A 32 1.04 32.48 -26.70
CA SER A 32 1.07 31.48 -25.61
C SER A 32 1.96 30.25 -25.87
N ARG A 33 2.38 29.96 -27.11
CA ARG A 33 3.16 28.74 -27.43
C ARG A 33 4.42 28.55 -26.58
N LEU A 34 5.12 29.64 -26.27
CA LEU A 34 6.35 29.61 -25.46
C LEU A 34 6.05 29.30 -23.99
N TYR A 35 4.89 29.75 -23.51
CA TYR A 35 4.40 29.45 -22.17
C TYR A 35 4.06 27.97 -22.03
N TRP A 36 3.33 27.40 -23.00
CA TRP A 36 3.01 25.96 -22.98
C TRP A 36 4.26 25.08 -22.99
N PHE A 37 5.27 25.43 -23.79
CA PHE A 37 6.58 24.77 -23.72
C PHE A 37 7.21 24.85 -22.33
N SER A 38 7.15 26.02 -21.70
CA SER A 38 7.78 26.24 -20.39
C SER A 38 7.06 25.49 -19.27
N LEU A 39 5.72 25.42 -19.34
CA LEU A 39 4.90 24.60 -18.44
C LEU A 39 5.28 23.12 -18.56
N PHE A 40 5.36 22.62 -19.79
CA PHE A 40 5.81 21.25 -20.03
C PHE A 40 7.22 21.00 -19.48
N PHE A 41 8.18 21.89 -19.76
CA PHE A 41 9.55 21.77 -19.30
C PHE A 41 9.64 21.72 -17.77
N VAL A 42 9.00 22.67 -17.08
CA VAL A 42 9.01 22.76 -15.62
C VAL A 42 8.38 21.52 -15.00
N ALA A 43 7.26 21.04 -15.54
CA ALA A 43 6.58 19.85 -15.05
C ALA A 43 7.42 18.58 -15.21
N VAL A 44 7.96 18.32 -16.42
CA VAL A 44 8.83 17.16 -16.68
C VAL A 44 10.06 17.17 -15.77
N PHE A 45 10.74 18.31 -15.66
CA PHE A 45 11.95 18.43 -14.87
C PHE A 45 11.67 18.25 -13.38
N SER A 46 10.61 18.87 -12.86
CA SER A 46 10.22 18.74 -11.44
C SER A 46 9.81 17.31 -11.09
N ALA A 47 9.06 16.65 -11.98
CA ALA A 47 8.70 15.24 -11.82
C ALA A 47 9.94 14.34 -11.82
N LYS A 48 10.90 14.57 -12.72
CA LYS A 48 12.13 13.77 -12.76
C LYS A 48 12.99 13.96 -11.52
N LEU A 49 13.09 15.19 -11.01
CA LEU A 49 13.83 15.45 -9.78
C LEU A 49 13.23 14.72 -8.58
N LEU A 50 11.89 14.74 -8.46
CA LEU A 50 11.20 13.97 -7.43
C LEU A 50 11.47 12.46 -7.59
N HIS A 51 11.31 11.95 -8.82
CA HIS A 51 11.53 10.54 -9.15
C HIS A 51 12.95 10.05 -8.86
N ILE A 52 13.96 10.88 -9.07
CA ILE A 52 15.32 10.52 -8.68
C ILE A 52 15.49 10.62 -7.16
N TYR A 53 14.90 11.63 -6.52
CA TYR A 53 15.01 11.88 -5.09
C TYR A 53 14.42 10.75 -4.24
N SER A 54 13.22 10.30 -4.58
CA SER A 54 12.50 9.22 -3.89
C SER A 54 13.25 7.88 -3.93
N HIS A 55 14.07 7.66 -4.96
CA HIS A 55 14.83 6.41 -5.19
C HIS A 55 16.35 6.60 -5.04
N LEU A 56 16.82 7.62 -4.30
CA LEU A 56 18.25 7.90 -4.10
C LEU A 56 19.00 6.75 -3.39
N SER A 57 18.32 6.01 -2.52
CA SER A 57 18.87 4.87 -1.77
C SER A 57 18.87 3.56 -2.56
N SER A 58 18.21 3.52 -3.72
CA SER A 58 17.97 2.30 -4.50
C SER A 58 19.15 1.92 -5.41
N LEU A 59 20.12 2.82 -5.57
CA LEU A 59 21.35 2.59 -6.32
C LEU A 59 22.59 2.97 -5.50
N PRO A 60 23.69 2.19 -5.58
CA PRO A 60 24.96 2.59 -4.99
C PRO A 60 25.42 3.95 -5.53
N LEU A 61 25.94 4.81 -4.65
CA LEU A 61 26.41 6.17 -5.01
C LEU A 61 27.36 6.18 -6.21
N LYS A 62 28.24 5.17 -6.33
CA LYS A 62 29.16 5.05 -7.47
C LYS A 62 28.42 4.88 -8.81
N GLN A 63 27.36 4.07 -8.83
CA GLN A 63 26.57 3.87 -10.04
C GLN A 63 25.77 5.13 -10.39
N PHE A 64 25.24 5.81 -9.38
CA PHE A 64 24.53 7.08 -9.56
C PHE A 64 25.44 8.16 -10.17
N LEU A 65 26.67 8.30 -9.68
CA LEU A 65 27.64 9.27 -10.20
C LEU A 65 28.07 8.97 -11.65
N VAL A 66 28.16 7.70 -12.03
CA VAL A 66 28.57 7.30 -13.39
C VAL A 66 27.40 7.40 -14.37
N TRP A 67 26.23 6.89 -14.01
CA TRP A 67 25.09 6.71 -14.93
C TRP A 67 24.00 7.77 -14.80
N GLY A 68 23.98 8.57 -13.73
CA GLY A 68 22.86 9.47 -13.40
C GLY A 68 22.50 10.46 -14.50
N LEU A 69 23.47 10.94 -15.28
CA LEU A 69 23.21 11.84 -16.42
C LEU A 69 22.38 11.16 -17.53
N THR A 70 22.45 9.83 -17.66
CA THR A 70 21.67 9.07 -18.65
C THR A 70 20.18 8.98 -18.29
N PHE A 71 19.80 9.25 -17.03
CA PHE A 71 18.41 9.18 -16.58
C PHE A 71 17.52 10.26 -17.20
N PHE A 72 18.12 11.35 -17.69
CA PHE A 72 17.42 12.49 -18.30
C PHE A 72 17.24 12.38 -19.82
N VAL A 73 17.71 11.30 -20.46
CA VAL A 73 17.73 11.19 -21.93
C VAL A 73 16.32 11.23 -22.51
N GLN A 74 15.37 10.48 -21.94
CA GLN A 74 13.99 10.49 -22.40
C GLN A 74 13.35 11.87 -22.23
N ASP A 75 13.61 12.53 -21.11
CA ASP A 75 13.06 13.85 -20.80
C ASP A 75 13.57 14.90 -21.78
N VAL A 76 14.88 14.87 -22.08
CA VAL A 76 15.49 15.75 -23.09
C VAL A 76 14.86 15.51 -24.45
N LEU A 77 14.63 14.26 -24.87
CA LEU A 77 13.96 13.96 -26.14
C LEU A 77 12.54 14.53 -26.17
N CYS A 78 11.75 14.33 -25.11
CA CYS A 78 10.40 14.88 -24.99
C CYS A 78 10.42 16.42 -25.02
N ILE A 79 11.36 17.05 -24.33
CA ILE A 79 11.55 18.51 -24.32
C ILE A 79 11.91 19.03 -25.72
N VAL A 80 12.80 18.35 -26.45
CA VAL A 80 13.18 18.72 -27.82
C VAL A 80 12.00 18.62 -28.78
N VAL A 81 11.16 17.59 -28.65
CA VAL A 81 9.93 17.42 -29.43
C VAL A 81 8.94 18.56 -29.12
N ALA A 82 8.67 18.82 -27.83
CA ALA A 82 7.79 19.91 -27.41
C ALA A 82 8.29 21.28 -27.88
N TRP A 83 9.60 21.51 -27.82
CA TRP A 83 10.22 22.73 -28.33
C TRP A 83 10.07 22.85 -29.85
N GLY A 84 10.28 21.76 -30.59
CA GLY A 84 10.09 21.72 -32.05
C GLY A 84 8.67 22.06 -32.47
N LEU A 85 7.66 21.54 -31.75
CA LEU A 85 6.25 21.83 -32.00
C LEU A 85 5.88 23.29 -31.70
N THR A 86 6.52 23.91 -30.71
CA THR A 86 6.25 25.31 -30.30
C THR A 86 7.08 26.36 -31.04
N ARG A 87 7.88 25.95 -32.04
CA ARG A 87 8.52 26.88 -32.98
C ARG A 87 7.49 27.66 -33.79
N HIS A 88 7.93 28.77 -34.38
CA HIS A 88 7.10 29.54 -35.28
C HIS A 88 6.89 28.78 -36.59
N TRP A 89 5.63 28.41 -36.88
CA TRP A 89 5.24 27.71 -38.11
C TRP A 89 4.48 28.66 -39.04
N HIS A 90 4.88 28.73 -40.30
CA HIS A 90 4.20 29.58 -41.30
C HIS A 90 2.85 29.01 -41.76
N GLY A 91 2.67 27.69 -41.70
CA GLY A 91 1.42 27.03 -42.09
C GLY A 91 0.38 27.00 -40.97
N LYS A 92 -0.83 27.47 -41.24
CA LYS A 92 -1.94 27.46 -40.27
C LYS A 92 -2.26 26.06 -39.74
N TRP A 93 -2.29 25.06 -40.60
CA TRP A 93 -2.53 23.66 -40.21
C TRP A 93 -1.43 23.12 -39.30
N ALA A 94 -0.16 23.48 -39.54
CA ALA A 94 0.95 23.08 -38.67
C ALA A 94 0.81 23.71 -37.26
N ARG A 95 0.39 24.99 -37.17
CA ARG A 95 0.11 25.65 -35.88
C ARG A 95 -1.05 24.98 -35.14
N ILE A 96 -2.14 24.65 -35.84
CA ILE A 96 -3.29 23.95 -35.25
C ILE A 96 -2.87 22.57 -34.72
N MET A 97 -2.16 21.77 -35.52
CA MET A 97 -1.68 20.46 -35.09
C MET A 97 -0.72 20.56 -33.91
N ALA A 98 0.21 21.52 -33.92
CA ALA A 98 1.10 21.76 -32.80
C ALA A 98 0.34 22.12 -31.52
N ALA A 99 -0.66 23.00 -31.61
CA ALA A 99 -1.49 23.39 -30.47
C ALA A 99 -2.31 22.21 -29.91
N LEU A 100 -2.91 21.41 -30.79
CA LEU A 100 -3.70 20.23 -30.42
C LEU A 100 -2.86 19.15 -29.72
N VAL A 101 -1.55 19.11 -29.94
CA VAL A 101 -0.65 18.19 -29.25
C VAL A 101 -0.07 18.81 -27.98
N VAL A 102 0.53 19.99 -28.09
CA VAL A 102 1.31 20.59 -27.00
C VAL A 102 0.43 21.04 -25.83
N ILE A 103 -0.75 21.62 -26.09
CA ILE A 103 -1.61 22.12 -25.01
C ILE A 103 -2.07 20.95 -24.11
N PRO A 104 -2.70 19.88 -24.65
CA PRO A 104 -3.07 18.73 -23.82
C PRO A 104 -1.85 18.05 -23.19
N MET A 105 -0.76 17.88 -23.94
CA MET A 105 0.48 17.28 -23.42
C MET A 105 1.01 18.05 -22.20
N SER A 106 1.03 19.38 -22.26
CA SER A 106 1.51 20.24 -21.16
C SER A 106 0.61 20.15 -19.94
N LEU A 107 -0.71 20.19 -20.13
CA LEU A 107 -1.70 20.11 -19.05
C LEU A 107 -1.73 18.73 -18.38
N ILE A 108 -1.64 17.66 -19.16
CA ILE A 108 -1.60 16.30 -18.63
C ILE A 108 -0.34 16.11 -17.78
N VAL A 109 0.82 16.53 -18.30
CA VAL A 109 2.09 16.35 -17.58
C VAL A 109 2.19 17.26 -16.36
N SER A 110 1.72 18.52 -16.42
CA SER A 110 1.67 19.38 -15.23
C SER A 110 0.76 18.79 -14.16
N GLY A 111 -0.45 18.35 -14.53
CA GLY A 111 -1.37 17.71 -13.61
C GLY A 111 -0.83 16.42 -13.00
N MET A 112 -0.22 15.53 -13.80
CA MET A 112 0.42 14.31 -13.30
C MET A 112 1.60 14.62 -12.37
N ALA A 113 2.45 15.59 -12.73
CA ALA A 113 3.60 15.98 -11.92
C ALA A 113 3.16 16.61 -10.60
N ALA A 114 2.14 17.48 -10.63
CA ALA A 114 1.55 18.10 -9.46
C ALA A 114 0.89 17.06 -8.55
N ALA A 115 0.20 16.08 -9.12
CA ALA A 115 -0.35 14.95 -8.38
C ALA A 115 0.76 14.13 -7.70
N ASN A 116 1.84 13.78 -8.41
CA ASN A 116 2.93 12.98 -7.83
C ASN A 116 3.64 13.73 -6.69
N ILE A 117 3.94 15.03 -6.88
CA ILE A 117 4.57 15.87 -5.84
C ILE A 117 3.65 16.04 -4.62
N SER A 118 2.36 16.30 -4.85
CA SER A 118 1.39 16.45 -3.76
C SER A 118 1.22 15.15 -2.97
N PHE A 119 1.14 14.02 -3.68
CA PHE A 119 1.03 12.69 -3.09
C PHE A 119 2.28 12.37 -2.28
N TYR A 120 3.47 12.49 -2.86
CA TYR A 120 4.74 12.28 -2.16
C TYR A 120 4.90 13.17 -0.93
N ALA A 121 4.54 14.45 -1.02
CA ALA A 121 4.59 15.35 0.13
C ALA A 121 3.63 14.95 1.27
N SER A 122 2.57 14.21 0.95
CA SER A 122 1.54 13.79 1.90
C SER A 122 1.79 12.39 2.48
N THR A 123 2.29 11.47 1.64
CA THR A 123 2.40 10.03 1.93
C THR A 123 3.84 9.52 1.98
N GLY A 124 4.82 10.24 1.44
CA GLY A 124 6.20 9.78 1.27
C GLY A 124 6.41 8.78 0.13
N ALA A 125 5.35 8.42 -0.60
CA ALA A 125 5.38 7.46 -1.71
C ALA A 125 5.05 8.13 -3.06
N GLU A 126 5.43 7.49 -4.17
CA GLU A 126 5.06 7.93 -5.52
C GLU A 126 3.80 7.21 -6.03
N ILE A 127 3.11 7.84 -6.98
CA ILE A 127 1.99 7.22 -7.68
C ILE A 127 2.52 6.26 -8.74
N HIS A 128 2.12 4.98 -8.67
CA HIS A 128 2.42 3.97 -9.67
C HIS A 128 1.63 4.18 -10.97
N TRP A 129 2.03 5.16 -11.80
CA TRP A 129 1.32 5.58 -13.01
C TRP A 129 1.10 4.47 -14.06
N ARG A 130 1.91 3.40 -14.05
CA ARG A 130 1.70 2.22 -14.90
C ARG A 130 0.43 1.45 -14.53
N GLN A 131 0.10 1.42 -13.24
CA GLN A 131 -1.10 0.78 -12.71
C GLN A 131 -2.31 1.73 -12.71
N ALA A 132 -2.17 2.98 -13.19
CA ALA A 132 -3.27 3.96 -13.21
C ALA A 132 -4.53 3.51 -14.00
N ARG A 133 -4.42 2.49 -14.86
CA ARG A 133 -5.57 1.89 -15.56
C ARG A 133 -6.54 1.16 -14.62
N THR A 134 -6.12 0.73 -13.43
CA THR A 134 -7.00 0.13 -12.41
C THR A 134 -7.42 1.14 -11.34
N PHE A 135 -6.64 2.22 -11.17
CA PHE A 135 -6.80 3.24 -10.12
C PHE A 135 -8.17 3.94 -10.08
N HIS A 136 -8.84 4.14 -11.23
CA HIS A 136 -10.15 4.80 -11.29
C HIS A 136 -11.32 3.93 -10.83
N ARG A 137 -11.09 2.64 -10.54
CA ARG A 137 -12.12 1.71 -10.04
C ARG A 137 -12.26 1.74 -8.52
N ASP A 138 -11.39 2.48 -7.82
CA ASP A 138 -11.35 2.55 -6.36
C ASP A 138 -11.81 3.93 -5.84
N ALA A 139 -12.94 3.93 -5.12
CA ALA A 139 -13.48 5.14 -4.51
C ALA A 139 -12.59 5.71 -3.38
N ALA A 140 -11.77 4.91 -2.69
CA ALA A 140 -10.86 5.40 -1.65
C ALA A 140 -9.51 5.85 -2.18
N SER A 141 -8.93 5.22 -3.21
CA SER A 141 -7.79 5.80 -3.93
C SER A 141 -8.18 7.13 -4.58
N VAL A 142 -9.39 7.21 -5.16
CA VAL A 142 -9.93 8.47 -5.68
C VAL A 142 -10.18 9.47 -4.54
N LYS A 143 -10.77 9.08 -3.40
CA LYS A 143 -10.97 9.99 -2.25
C LYS A 143 -9.66 10.41 -1.57
N THR A 144 -8.66 9.55 -1.52
CA THR A 144 -7.32 9.84 -1.00
C THR A 144 -6.60 10.82 -1.95
N LEU A 145 -6.69 10.61 -3.26
CA LEU A 145 -6.25 11.58 -4.27
C LEU A 145 -6.99 12.92 -4.11
N LEU A 146 -8.30 12.90 -3.85
CA LEU A 146 -9.11 14.09 -3.60
C LEU A 146 -8.75 14.78 -2.28
N SER A 147 -8.32 14.05 -1.26
CA SER A 147 -7.80 14.64 -0.02
C SER A 147 -6.47 15.41 -0.24
N GLY A 148 -5.71 15.02 -1.27
CA GLY A 148 -4.53 15.70 -1.76
C GLY A 148 -4.81 16.83 -2.78
N LEU A 149 -6.08 17.11 -3.10
CA LEU A 149 -6.45 18.10 -4.12
C LEU A 149 -5.95 19.50 -3.80
N THR A 150 -5.94 19.90 -2.52
CA THR A 150 -5.40 21.20 -2.11
C THR A 150 -3.90 21.30 -2.42
N GLY A 151 -3.13 20.24 -2.13
CA GLY A 151 -1.71 20.19 -2.46
C GLY A 151 -1.47 20.21 -3.96
N LEU A 152 -2.27 19.46 -4.72
CA LEU A 152 -2.22 19.43 -6.19
C LEU A 152 -2.46 20.82 -6.77
N LEU A 153 -3.50 21.53 -6.31
CA LEU A 153 -3.81 22.89 -6.76
C LEU A 153 -2.69 23.88 -6.43
N ILE A 154 -2.07 23.77 -5.25
CA ILE A 154 -0.94 24.61 -4.86
C ILE A 154 0.25 24.37 -5.80
N VAL A 155 0.61 23.11 -6.06
CA VAL A 155 1.73 22.75 -6.93
C VAL A 155 1.45 23.17 -8.37
N GLU A 156 0.21 23.01 -8.87
CA GLU A 156 -0.17 23.43 -10.21
C GLU A 156 -0.10 24.97 -10.36
N ILE A 157 -0.55 25.73 -9.35
CA ILE A 157 -0.41 27.19 -9.34
C ILE A 157 1.08 27.58 -9.37
N LEU A 158 1.93 26.89 -8.59
CA LEU A 158 3.38 27.13 -8.60
C LEU A 158 3.97 26.85 -9.99
N PHE A 159 3.60 25.76 -10.65
CA PHE A 159 4.03 25.48 -12.01
C PHE A 159 3.61 26.56 -13.00
N ILE A 160 2.36 27.02 -12.93
CA ILE A 160 1.86 28.12 -13.78
C ILE A 160 2.69 29.39 -13.58
N VAL A 161 2.93 29.79 -12.33
CA VAL A 161 3.67 31.02 -11.99
C VAL A 161 5.14 30.91 -12.41
N VAL A 162 5.82 29.81 -12.05
CA VAL A 162 7.24 29.59 -12.41
C VAL A 162 7.40 29.55 -13.92
N SER A 163 6.50 28.87 -14.63
CA SER A 163 6.56 28.77 -16.10
C SER A 163 6.39 30.13 -16.76
N TRP A 164 5.52 31.00 -16.25
CA TRP A 164 5.34 32.36 -16.74
C TRP A 164 6.66 33.15 -16.68
N PHE A 165 7.33 33.17 -15.54
CA PHE A 165 8.60 33.89 -15.36
C PHE A 165 9.78 33.22 -16.10
N ALA A 166 9.77 31.89 -16.22
CA ALA A 166 10.84 31.14 -16.87
C ALA A 166 10.75 31.15 -18.41
N THR A 167 9.57 31.43 -18.98
CA THR A 167 9.29 31.45 -20.42
C THR A 167 10.32 32.19 -21.27
N PRO A 168 10.69 33.46 -20.97
CA PRO A 168 11.67 34.19 -21.78
C PRO A 168 13.07 33.57 -21.77
N PHE A 169 13.40 32.74 -20.76
CA PHE A 169 14.73 32.14 -20.61
C PHE A 169 14.79 30.72 -21.19
N LEU A 170 13.85 29.85 -20.81
CA LEU A 170 13.89 28.41 -21.13
C LEU A 170 13.85 28.14 -22.64
N PHE A 171 12.89 28.76 -23.34
CA PHE A 171 12.73 28.53 -24.77
C PHE A 171 13.94 28.99 -25.59
N ASN A 172 14.50 30.15 -25.23
CA ASN A 172 15.68 30.72 -25.88
C ASN A 172 16.95 29.92 -25.58
N TRP A 173 17.08 29.42 -24.34
CA TRP A 173 18.21 28.60 -23.92
C TRP A 173 18.24 27.27 -24.67
N ILE A 174 17.14 26.52 -24.70
CA ILE A 174 17.03 25.26 -25.45
C ILE A 174 17.26 25.49 -26.96
N GLY A 175 16.71 26.58 -27.50
CA GLY A 175 16.96 26.95 -28.90
C GLY A 175 18.41 27.35 -29.19
N GLY A 176 19.15 27.86 -28.20
CA GLY A 176 20.58 28.10 -28.28
C GLY A 176 21.38 26.80 -28.33
N VAL A 177 21.10 25.88 -27.40
CA VAL A 177 21.74 24.56 -27.33
C VAL A 177 21.53 23.77 -28.64
N LEU A 178 20.29 23.70 -29.14
CA LEU A 178 19.97 22.95 -30.35
C LEU A 178 20.60 23.55 -31.62
N ARG A 179 20.79 24.88 -31.67
CA ARG A 179 21.51 25.53 -32.78
C ARG A 179 23.00 25.17 -32.80
N ILE A 180 23.61 25.05 -31.62
CA ILE A 180 25.03 24.67 -31.47
C ILE A 180 25.23 23.19 -31.85
N LEU A 181 24.29 22.32 -31.46
CA LEU A 181 24.30 20.91 -31.85
C LEU A 181 24.10 20.74 -33.36
N SER A 182 23.15 21.45 -33.98
CA SER A 182 22.87 21.33 -35.42
C SER A 182 23.98 21.91 -36.30
N SER A 183 24.63 23.02 -35.90
CA SER A 183 25.78 23.59 -36.62
C SER A 183 26.99 22.65 -36.60
N SER A 184 27.16 21.90 -35.51
CA SER A 184 28.25 20.93 -35.36
C SER A 184 28.05 19.71 -36.27
N VAL A 185 26.82 19.16 -36.31
CA VAL A 185 26.47 18.02 -37.19
C VAL A 185 26.59 18.42 -38.67
N THR A 186 26.10 19.61 -39.06
CA THR A 186 26.20 20.09 -40.44
C THR A 186 27.65 20.35 -40.85
N SER A 187 28.50 20.87 -39.96
CA SER A 187 29.93 21.04 -40.23
C SER A 187 30.64 19.71 -40.49
N VAL A 188 30.33 18.67 -39.70
CA VAL A 188 30.86 17.30 -39.91
C VAL A 188 30.34 16.70 -41.23
N CYS A 189 29.04 16.80 -41.51
CA CYS A 189 28.44 16.31 -42.76
C CYS A 189 28.95 17.05 -44.01
N CYS A 190 29.21 18.36 -43.92
CA CYS A 190 29.79 19.16 -45.00
C CYS A 190 31.27 18.81 -45.25
N CYS A 191 32.04 18.52 -44.20
CA CYS A 191 33.41 17.98 -44.34
C CYS A 191 33.42 16.60 -45.01
N CYS A 192 32.42 15.75 -44.76
CA CYS A 192 32.25 14.47 -45.46
C CYS A 192 31.77 14.63 -46.91
N ARG A 193 30.98 15.67 -47.23
CA ARG A 193 30.50 15.97 -48.61
C ARG A 193 31.50 16.73 -49.49
N ARG A 194 32.45 17.48 -48.91
CA ARG A 194 33.49 18.24 -49.64
C ARG A 194 34.54 17.39 -50.39
N ARG A 195 34.39 16.06 -50.45
CA ARG A 195 35.24 15.16 -51.25
C ARG A 195 34.80 14.98 -52.71
N LYS A 196 33.77 15.69 -53.22
CA LYS A 196 33.48 15.74 -54.67
C LYS A 196 34.00 17.05 -55.28
N LYS A 197 34.90 16.91 -56.27
CA LYS A 197 35.65 17.96 -56.99
C LYS A 197 34.74 19.04 -57.61
N PRO A 198 35.21 20.30 -57.74
CA PRO A 198 34.53 21.31 -58.54
C PRO A 198 34.78 21.07 -60.04
N ALA A 199 33.74 21.25 -60.86
CA ALA A 199 33.82 21.28 -62.32
C ALA A 199 33.74 22.73 -62.81
N LEU A 200 34.42 22.96 -63.94
CA LEU A 200 34.77 24.21 -64.61
C LEU A 200 33.61 25.21 -64.85
N ASP A 201 33.99 26.50 -64.84
CA ASP A 201 33.30 27.64 -65.46
C ASP A 201 32.95 27.40 -66.94
N PRO A 202 31.89 28.05 -67.43
CA PRO A 202 31.96 28.70 -68.73
C PRO A 202 31.56 30.18 -68.69
N GLU A 203 32.30 30.92 -69.51
CA GLU A 203 32.20 32.33 -69.83
C GLU A 203 30.85 32.76 -70.43
N GLY A 204 30.50 34.03 -70.22
CA GLY A 204 29.91 34.89 -71.25
C GLY A 204 28.38 34.87 -71.40
N TYR A 205 27.71 35.87 -70.80
CA TYR A 205 26.57 36.54 -71.44
C TYR A 205 26.35 37.94 -70.83
N GLU A 206 26.45 38.98 -71.66
CA GLU A 206 26.14 40.38 -71.33
C GLU A 206 24.62 40.62 -71.21
N PRO A 207 24.18 41.65 -70.44
CA PRO A 207 22.77 41.90 -70.18
C PRO A 207 22.14 42.71 -71.33
N VAL A 208 21.06 42.19 -71.92
CA VAL A 208 20.19 42.96 -72.82
C VAL A 208 19.16 43.71 -71.97
N VAL A 209 19.16 45.03 -72.12
CA VAL A 209 18.10 45.93 -71.64
C VAL A 209 16.92 45.84 -72.61
N LEU A 210 15.72 45.59 -72.08
CA LEU A 210 14.47 45.77 -72.81
C LEU A 210 13.46 46.41 -71.85
N ASP A 211 13.16 47.68 -72.13
CA ASP A 211 12.10 48.48 -71.52
C ASP A 211 10.72 48.08 -72.04
N ASP A 212 9.73 48.39 -71.20
CA ASP A 212 8.29 48.55 -71.42
C ASP A 212 7.44 47.31 -71.73
N TYR A 213 6.58 46.95 -70.76
CA TYR A 213 5.12 47.05 -70.88
C TYR A 213 4.47 46.82 -69.50
N ASP A 214 3.86 47.88 -68.95
CA ASP A 214 2.92 47.81 -67.83
C ASP A 214 1.64 47.06 -68.25
N GLU A 215 1.17 46.12 -67.42
CA GLU A 215 -0.25 46.03 -67.03
C GLU A 215 -0.47 45.02 -65.89
N ASP A 216 -1.30 45.44 -64.94
CA ASP A 216 -1.70 44.77 -63.70
C ASP A 216 -2.19 43.32 -63.84
N LYS A 217 -1.67 42.43 -62.97
CA LYS A 217 -2.41 41.37 -62.24
C LYS A 217 -1.46 40.56 -61.35
N ASN A 218 -1.50 40.81 -60.05
CA ASN A 218 -0.88 39.93 -59.04
C ASN A 218 -1.87 38.85 -58.62
N ASP A 219 -1.64 37.61 -59.08
CA ASP A 219 -1.88 36.39 -58.32
C ASP A 219 -1.07 35.24 -58.94
N LEU A 220 -0.31 34.55 -58.07
CA LEU A 220 0.29 33.20 -58.13
C LEU A 220 1.83 33.09 -58.02
N GLU A 221 2.20 32.56 -56.85
CA GLU A 221 3.17 31.48 -56.60
C GLU A 221 4.58 31.58 -57.20
N SER A 222 5.54 31.96 -56.35
CA SER A 222 6.89 31.40 -56.42
C SER A 222 7.45 31.11 -55.03
N SER A 223 8.03 29.92 -54.90
CA SER A 223 8.51 29.27 -53.68
C SER A 223 9.69 30.00 -53.01
N PRO A 224 9.67 30.27 -51.69
CA PRO A 224 10.86 30.67 -50.96
C PRO A 224 11.49 29.48 -50.21
N SER A 225 11.63 28.31 -50.84
CA SER A 225 12.26 27.14 -50.21
C SER A 225 13.80 27.12 -50.31
N MET A 226 14.40 28.02 -51.09
CA MET A 226 15.87 28.05 -51.31
C MET A 226 16.60 29.26 -50.70
N GLY A 227 15.89 30.32 -50.28
CA GLY A 227 16.50 31.55 -49.72
C GLY A 227 16.83 31.47 -48.22
N ILE A 228 16.19 30.57 -47.46
CA ILE A 228 16.42 30.40 -46.02
C ILE A 228 17.72 29.61 -45.78
N PHE A 229 18.07 28.68 -46.67
CA PHE A 229 19.30 27.89 -46.54
C PHE A 229 20.57 28.75 -46.71
N GLN A 230 20.51 29.76 -47.58
CA GLN A 230 21.63 30.67 -47.83
C GLN A 230 21.82 31.72 -46.72
N LYS A 231 20.74 32.06 -46.00
CA LYS A 231 20.79 32.95 -44.81
C LYS A 231 21.18 32.22 -43.52
N MET A 232 21.13 30.87 -43.50
CA MET A 232 21.63 30.04 -42.39
C MET A 232 23.15 29.78 -42.41
N LEU A 233 23.85 30.17 -43.47
CA LEU A 233 25.30 30.01 -43.63
C LEU A 233 26.11 31.23 -43.14
N GLN A 234 25.48 32.18 -42.47
CA GLN A 234 26.19 33.29 -41.85
C GLN A 234 26.93 32.77 -40.62
N GLU A 235 28.25 32.69 -40.73
CA GLU A 235 29.19 32.26 -39.68
C GLU A 235 28.87 32.95 -38.36
N THR A 236 28.21 32.22 -37.46
CA THR A 236 28.16 32.63 -36.07
C THR A 236 29.52 32.26 -35.48
N ASN A 237 30.34 33.28 -35.20
CA ASN A 237 31.55 33.15 -34.38
C ASN A 237 31.13 32.70 -32.97
N GLN A 238 30.85 31.41 -32.83
CA GLN A 238 30.51 30.79 -31.55
C GLN A 238 31.80 30.63 -30.77
N SER A 239 31.81 31.12 -29.53
CA SER A 239 32.96 30.94 -28.64
C SER A 239 33.31 29.45 -28.52
N PRO A 240 34.58 29.06 -28.71
CA PRO A 240 34.99 27.65 -28.61
C PRO A 240 34.70 27.05 -27.23
N LEU A 241 34.65 27.89 -26.20
CA LEU A 241 34.25 27.51 -24.85
C LEU A 241 32.78 27.08 -24.78
N LYS A 242 31.86 27.82 -25.42
CA LYS A 242 30.43 27.47 -25.45
C LYS A 242 30.17 26.18 -26.23
N LEU A 243 30.94 25.97 -27.30
CA LEU A 243 30.90 24.74 -28.09
C LEU A 243 31.36 23.54 -27.25
N LEU A 244 32.48 23.67 -26.54
CA LEU A 244 33.00 22.63 -25.65
C LEU A 244 32.04 22.31 -24.49
N LEU A 245 31.47 23.34 -23.86
CA LEU A 245 30.54 23.21 -22.72
C LEU A 245 29.24 22.48 -23.06
N ILE A 246 28.85 22.39 -24.34
CA ILE A 246 27.63 21.70 -24.78
C ILE A 246 27.96 20.35 -25.43
N LEU A 247 28.95 20.31 -26.32
CA LEU A 247 29.32 19.08 -27.04
C LEU A 247 29.92 18.03 -26.12
N LEU A 248 30.76 18.41 -25.15
CA LEU A 248 31.40 17.43 -24.27
C LEU A 248 30.38 16.73 -23.36
N PRO A 249 29.49 17.42 -22.62
CA PRO A 249 28.44 16.73 -21.86
C PRO A 249 27.49 15.92 -22.73
N THR A 250 27.13 16.41 -23.92
CA THR A 250 26.22 15.71 -24.83
C THR A 250 26.86 14.42 -25.37
N ALA A 251 28.13 14.48 -25.80
CA ALA A 251 28.89 13.31 -26.23
C ALA A 251 29.06 12.31 -25.08
N THR A 252 29.37 12.78 -23.87
CA THR A 252 29.45 11.95 -22.67
C THR A 252 28.14 11.22 -22.41
N VAL A 253 27.00 11.92 -22.42
CA VAL A 253 25.67 11.29 -22.20
C VAL A 253 25.36 10.27 -23.29
N ILE A 254 25.66 10.56 -24.57
CA ILE A 254 25.43 9.61 -25.66
C ILE A 254 26.31 8.36 -25.47
N ILE A 255 27.61 8.54 -25.22
CA ILE A 255 28.54 7.42 -25.00
C ILE A 255 28.08 6.58 -23.82
N LEU A 256 27.84 7.21 -22.67
CA LEU A 256 27.36 6.54 -21.46
C LEU A 256 26.05 5.80 -21.73
N SER A 257 25.10 6.39 -22.47
CA SER A 257 23.83 5.71 -22.79
C SER A 257 24.03 4.48 -23.68
N CYS A 258 25.06 4.45 -24.53
CA CYS A 258 25.37 3.31 -25.38
C CYS A 258 26.11 2.18 -24.64
N ILE A 259 26.93 2.51 -23.65
CA ILE A 259 27.71 1.52 -22.87
C ILE A 259 27.05 1.15 -21.54
N ARG A 260 25.90 1.75 -21.21
CA ARG A 260 25.17 1.53 -19.96
C ARG A 260 24.79 0.06 -19.80
N PRO A 261 25.03 -0.55 -18.62
CA PRO A 261 24.59 -1.91 -18.34
C PRO A 261 23.09 -2.07 -18.51
N SER A 262 22.66 -3.30 -18.81
CA SER A 262 21.24 -3.66 -18.77
C SER A 262 20.82 -3.92 -17.33
N ASP A 263 20.64 -2.85 -16.56
CA ASP A 263 20.12 -2.88 -15.19
C ASP A 263 18.67 -2.33 -15.18
N PRO A 264 17.69 -3.05 -14.60
CA PRO A 264 16.31 -2.59 -14.47
C PRO A 264 16.20 -1.22 -13.80
N ALA A 265 17.04 -0.91 -12.79
CA ALA A 265 17.04 0.37 -12.10
C ALA A 265 17.32 1.53 -13.05
N TYR A 266 18.25 1.35 -13.99
CA TYR A 266 18.57 2.40 -14.97
C TYR A 266 17.44 2.61 -15.98
N CYS A 267 16.68 1.56 -16.28
CA CYS A 267 15.50 1.69 -17.13
C CYS A 267 14.39 2.46 -16.40
N PHE A 268 14.09 2.06 -15.16
CA PHE A 268 13.09 2.68 -14.30
C PHE A 268 13.37 4.17 -14.09
N LEU A 269 14.56 4.52 -13.57
CA LEU A 269 14.95 5.91 -13.30
C LEU A 269 15.02 6.79 -14.57
N SER A 270 15.22 6.17 -15.74
CA SER A 270 15.19 6.87 -17.03
C SER A 270 13.79 7.26 -17.50
N GLN A 271 12.70 6.76 -16.90
CA GLN A 271 11.36 6.95 -17.45
C GLN A 271 10.81 8.35 -17.29
N THR A 272 10.33 8.92 -18.39
CA THR A 272 9.63 10.21 -18.37
C THR A 272 8.16 10.01 -18.02
N LEU A 273 7.63 10.86 -17.14
CA LEU A 273 6.27 10.78 -16.59
C LEU A 273 5.15 10.64 -17.64
N ILE A 274 5.29 11.24 -18.82
CA ILE A 274 4.26 11.13 -19.87
C ILE A 274 4.26 9.76 -20.56
N LEU A 275 5.40 9.06 -20.52
CA LEU A 275 5.58 7.77 -21.17
C LEU A 275 5.29 6.61 -20.21
N THR A 276 5.35 6.82 -18.89
CA THR A 276 5.17 5.76 -17.90
C THR A 276 3.86 4.98 -18.03
N PRO A 277 2.67 5.58 -18.30
CA PRO A 277 1.44 4.78 -18.47
C PRO A 277 1.40 3.89 -19.73
N PHE A 278 2.35 4.10 -20.65
CA PHE A 278 2.45 3.41 -21.93
C PHE A 278 3.71 2.53 -22.04
N SER A 279 4.64 2.64 -21.09
CA SER A 279 5.78 1.74 -21.02
C SER A 279 5.31 0.41 -20.46
N GLU A 280 5.17 -0.58 -21.34
CA GLU A 280 5.09 -1.96 -20.90
C GLU A 280 6.44 -2.37 -20.28
N PRO A 281 6.46 -3.08 -19.15
CA PRO A 281 7.70 -3.61 -18.62
C PRO A 281 8.40 -4.41 -19.72
N ARG A 282 9.73 -4.29 -19.84
CA ARG A 282 10.53 -5.33 -20.49
C ARG A 282 10.54 -6.56 -19.59
N ALA A 283 9.38 -7.17 -19.36
CA ALA A 283 9.32 -8.51 -18.83
C ALA A 283 9.62 -9.44 -20.01
N TYR A 284 10.77 -10.10 -19.96
CA TYR A 284 10.79 -11.49 -20.38
C TYR A 284 9.65 -12.16 -19.59
N ASN A 285 8.57 -12.55 -20.26
CA ASN A 285 7.44 -13.36 -19.77
C ASN A 285 7.24 -13.51 -18.23
N GLY A 286 6.59 -12.54 -17.57
CA GLY A 286 5.85 -12.78 -16.31
C GLY A 286 6.61 -12.60 -14.99
N ASN A 287 5.99 -11.89 -14.05
CA ASN A 287 6.26 -11.78 -12.59
C ASN A 287 7.74 -11.78 -12.11
N VAL A 288 8.19 -10.72 -11.44
CA VAL A 288 9.59 -10.55 -10.95
C VAL A 288 10.08 -11.76 -10.12
N LEU A 289 9.17 -12.39 -9.38
CA LEU A 289 9.42 -13.58 -8.60
C LEU A 289 9.64 -14.86 -9.42
N LEU A 290 9.12 -14.96 -10.65
CA LEU A 290 9.25 -16.16 -11.49
C LEU A 290 10.59 -16.22 -12.23
N ASP A 291 11.30 -15.10 -12.31
CA ASP A 291 12.58 -14.94 -13.03
C ASP A 291 13.80 -14.81 -12.10
N ILE A 292 13.70 -15.28 -10.85
CA ILE A 292 14.85 -15.30 -9.92
C ILE A 292 16.03 -15.99 -10.63
N PRO A 293 17.22 -15.35 -10.68
CA PRO A 293 18.40 -15.94 -11.29
C PRO A 293 18.64 -17.36 -10.75
N ARG A 294 19.30 -18.24 -11.52
CA ARG A 294 19.73 -19.55 -10.99
C ARG A 294 20.78 -19.33 -9.90
N LEU A 295 20.32 -19.07 -8.69
CA LEU A 295 21.13 -18.93 -7.50
C LEU A 295 21.60 -20.32 -7.04
N GLN A 296 22.63 -20.34 -6.21
CA GLN A 296 23.21 -21.59 -5.71
C GLN A 296 22.27 -22.24 -4.68
N GLY A 297 21.99 -23.53 -4.80
CA GLY A 297 21.17 -24.28 -3.83
C GLY A 297 20.34 -25.38 -4.49
N ASP A 298 19.97 -26.40 -3.73
CA ASP A 298 19.02 -27.43 -4.17
C ASP A 298 17.63 -27.14 -3.58
N TYR A 299 16.74 -26.61 -4.43
CA TYR A 299 15.35 -26.31 -4.09
C TYR A 299 14.36 -27.30 -4.72
N SER A 300 14.83 -28.50 -5.09
CA SER A 300 13.98 -29.57 -5.64
C SER A 300 12.86 -30.02 -4.69
N TRP A 301 13.04 -29.76 -3.38
CA TRP A 301 12.03 -30.00 -2.35
C TRP A 301 10.83 -29.05 -2.43
N LEU A 302 10.98 -27.86 -3.03
CA LEU A 302 9.88 -26.94 -3.37
C LEU A 302 9.29 -27.31 -4.74
N GLY A 303 10.11 -27.31 -5.79
CA GLY A 303 9.84 -27.85 -7.13
C GLY A 303 8.39 -27.80 -7.67
N ASN A 304 7.99 -28.85 -8.40
CA ASN A 304 6.63 -29.05 -8.92
C ASN A 304 5.63 -29.54 -7.84
N ARG A 305 5.91 -29.32 -6.55
CA ARG A 305 5.01 -29.72 -5.48
C ARG A 305 3.90 -28.68 -5.31
N THR A 306 2.75 -29.15 -4.82
CA THR A 306 1.61 -28.34 -4.41
C THR A 306 1.18 -28.81 -3.03
N ALA A 307 0.63 -27.89 -2.24
CA ALA A 307 -0.01 -28.19 -0.97
C ALA A 307 -1.47 -28.64 -1.14
N LEU A 308 -1.96 -28.71 -2.38
CA LEU A 308 -3.31 -29.17 -2.67
C LEU A 308 -3.36 -30.70 -2.85
N ASP A 309 -4.37 -31.34 -2.25
CA ASP A 309 -4.67 -32.75 -2.42
C ASP A 309 -6.20 -32.99 -2.35
N THR A 310 -6.64 -34.24 -2.55
CA THR A 310 -8.03 -34.61 -2.27
C THR A 310 -8.35 -34.38 -0.77
N PRO A 311 -9.47 -33.71 -0.45
CA PRO A 311 -9.84 -33.46 0.94
C PRO A 311 -10.09 -34.76 1.71
N PRO A 312 -9.78 -34.81 3.03
CA PRO A 312 -10.09 -35.95 3.88
C PRO A 312 -11.61 -36.15 3.98
N LYS A 313 -12.07 -37.36 4.29
CA LYS A 313 -13.50 -37.63 4.45
C LYS A 313 -13.94 -37.40 5.89
N PHE A 314 -14.99 -36.62 6.08
CA PHE A 314 -15.60 -36.36 7.37
C PHE A 314 -16.96 -37.06 7.48
N ASN A 315 -17.12 -37.92 8.48
CA ASN A 315 -18.36 -38.67 8.69
C ASN A 315 -19.47 -37.82 9.34
N TRP A 316 -19.09 -36.73 10.01
CA TRP A 316 -20.01 -35.78 10.65
C TRP A 316 -20.57 -34.74 9.67
N LEU A 317 -19.99 -34.61 8.48
CA LEU A 317 -20.40 -33.60 7.52
C LEU A 317 -21.81 -33.94 6.98
N PRO A 318 -22.78 -33.02 7.10
CA PRO A 318 -24.15 -33.31 6.70
C PRO A 318 -24.31 -33.29 5.17
N SER A 319 -25.36 -33.93 4.65
CA SER A 319 -25.65 -33.92 3.20
C SER A 319 -26.06 -32.54 2.67
N ARG A 320 -26.58 -31.65 3.54
CA ARG A 320 -26.79 -30.23 3.19
C ARG A 320 -25.42 -29.57 3.08
N LYS A 321 -25.24 -28.69 2.09
CA LYS A 321 -23.99 -27.94 1.94
C LYS A 321 -23.82 -26.97 3.10
N LEU A 322 -22.68 -27.03 3.78
CA LEU A 322 -22.24 -26.03 4.75
C LEU A 322 -21.37 -24.98 4.06
N ASP A 323 -21.56 -23.72 4.42
CA ASP A 323 -20.73 -22.61 3.92
C ASP A 323 -19.27 -22.83 4.35
N GLY A 324 -18.31 -22.55 3.46
CA GLY A 324 -16.89 -22.81 3.71
C GLY A 324 -16.43 -24.25 3.50
N PHE A 325 -17.34 -25.23 3.46
CA PHE A 325 -17.01 -26.66 3.29
C PHE A 325 -17.19 -27.17 1.85
N ARG A 326 -17.11 -26.27 0.86
CA ARG A 326 -17.37 -26.56 -0.56
C ARG A 326 -16.64 -27.80 -1.06
N ASP A 327 -15.37 -27.95 -0.68
CA ASP A 327 -14.45 -28.95 -1.26
C ASP A 327 -14.83 -30.40 -0.89
N TRP A 328 -15.60 -30.60 0.18
CA TRP A 328 -16.05 -31.92 0.62
C TRP A 328 -17.34 -32.40 -0.05
N TYR A 329 -17.97 -31.56 -0.87
CA TYR A 329 -19.19 -31.90 -1.61
C TYR A 329 -18.91 -32.18 -3.08
N THR A 330 -19.83 -32.89 -3.74
CA THR A 330 -19.73 -33.20 -5.17
C THR A 330 -19.71 -31.94 -6.03
N SER A 331 -18.72 -31.85 -6.92
CA SER A 331 -18.62 -30.78 -7.93
C SER A 331 -19.85 -30.80 -8.86
N PRO A 332 -20.31 -29.61 -9.33
CA PRO A 332 -21.33 -29.53 -10.38
C PRO A 332 -20.96 -30.31 -11.65
N ASN A 333 -19.65 -30.40 -11.94
CA ASN A 333 -19.10 -31.25 -12.98
C ASN A 333 -18.68 -32.59 -12.36
N ALA A 334 -19.50 -33.64 -12.50
CA ALA A 334 -19.28 -34.95 -11.89
C ALA A 334 -17.94 -35.65 -12.26
N SER A 335 -17.15 -35.07 -13.17
CA SER A 335 -15.82 -35.52 -13.58
C SER A 335 -14.65 -34.85 -12.85
N GLU A 336 -14.87 -33.80 -12.07
CA GLU A 336 -13.81 -33.04 -11.38
C GLU A 336 -13.95 -33.17 -9.87
N THR A 337 -12.85 -33.54 -9.19
CA THR A 337 -12.79 -33.58 -7.72
C THR A 337 -12.21 -32.25 -7.25
N TYR A 338 -12.86 -31.58 -6.30
CA TYR A 338 -12.25 -30.39 -5.68
C TYR A 338 -10.96 -30.79 -4.98
N MET A 339 -9.97 -29.92 -5.08
CA MET A 339 -8.71 -30.03 -4.36
C MET A 339 -8.77 -29.10 -3.16
N HIS A 340 -8.10 -29.49 -2.06
CA HIS A 340 -8.11 -28.77 -0.80
C HIS A 340 -6.70 -28.65 -0.24
N TYR A 341 -6.44 -27.63 0.58
CA TYR A 341 -5.16 -27.51 1.28
C TYR A 341 -4.94 -28.72 2.20
N ASN A 342 -3.83 -29.42 1.99
CA ASN A 342 -3.42 -30.56 2.79
C ASN A 342 -2.06 -30.25 3.42
N PRO A 343 -2.01 -30.01 4.75
CA PRO A 343 -0.76 -29.71 5.42
C PRO A 343 0.32 -30.79 5.27
N ALA A 344 -0.07 -32.07 5.09
CA ALA A 344 0.90 -33.14 4.83
C ALA A 344 1.56 -33.07 3.44
N LYS A 345 1.01 -32.27 2.53
CA LYS A 345 1.59 -31.99 1.20
C LYS A 345 2.32 -30.66 1.13
N ASP A 346 2.12 -29.78 2.10
CA ASP A 346 2.77 -28.47 2.14
C ASP A 346 4.22 -28.62 2.62
N PRO A 347 5.23 -28.39 1.75
CA PRO A 347 6.63 -28.48 2.12
C PRO A 347 7.08 -27.42 3.15
N LEU A 348 6.27 -26.38 3.39
CA LEU A 348 6.55 -25.33 4.37
C LEU A 348 5.81 -25.54 5.71
N HIS A 349 4.93 -26.53 5.81
CA HIS A 349 4.11 -26.71 7.01
C HIS A 349 4.89 -27.31 8.17
N ILE A 350 4.74 -26.68 9.34
CA ILE A 350 5.25 -27.18 10.61
C ILE A 350 4.08 -27.22 11.59
N SER A 351 3.79 -28.40 12.11
CA SER A 351 2.78 -28.58 13.16
C SER A 351 3.44 -28.71 14.52
N ASN A 352 2.85 -28.07 15.53
CA ASN A 352 3.21 -28.24 16.93
C ASN A 352 2.14 -28.96 17.77
N LEU A 353 1.12 -29.55 17.12
CA LEU A 353 0.01 -30.20 17.80
C LEU A 353 0.41 -31.47 18.55
N GLN A 354 1.57 -32.04 18.24
CA GLN A 354 2.16 -33.17 18.97
C GLN A 354 2.79 -32.74 20.31
N GLY A 355 3.09 -31.45 20.47
CA GLY A 355 3.58 -30.88 21.73
C GLY A 355 2.47 -30.79 22.77
N GLU A 356 2.85 -30.80 24.05
CA GLU A 356 1.89 -30.59 25.15
C GLU A 356 1.44 -29.13 25.23
N VAL A 357 0.26 -28.89 25.82
CA VAL A 357 -0.16 -27.54 26.21
C VAL A 357 0.84 -26.98 27.23
N ILE A 358 1.27 -25.72 27.05
CA ILE A 358 2.27 -25.09 27.90
C ILE A 358 1.74 -24.88 29.33
N GLU A 359 2.60 -25.01 30.34
CA GLU A 359 2.26 -24.58 31.70
C GLU A 359 2.42 -23.07 31.85
N PRO A 360 1.61 -22.39 32.69
CA PRO A 360 0.50 -22.92 33.50
C PRO A 360 -0.86 -23.04 32.80
N LEU A 361 -0.95 -22.92 31.46
CA LEU A 361 -2.25 -23.02 30.76
C LEU A 361 -2.90 -24.38 30.92
N ARG A 362 -2.09 -25.44 30.80
CA ARG A 362 -2.58 -26.81 30.86
C ARG A 362 -3.35 -27.08 32.15
N GLU A 363 -2.79 -26.70 33.29
CA GLU A 363 -3.46 -26.87 34.59
C GLU A 363 -4.84 -26.20 34.60
N VAL A 364 -4.96 -24.95 34.16
CA VAL A 364 -6.23 -24.20 34.22
C VAL A 364 -7.25 -24.61 33.15
N LEU A 365 -6.80 -25.11 32.00
CA LEU A 365 -7.68 -25.59 30.94
C LEU A 365 -8.27 -26.95 31.33
N HIS A 366 -7.45 -27.85 31.90
CA HIS A 366 -7.86 -29.22 32.24
C HIS A 366 -8.62 -29.34 33.56
N ASN A 367 -8.49 -28.38 34.48
CA ASN A 367 -9.20 -28.41 35.76
C ASN A 367 -10.68 -27.91 35.68
N GLY A 368 -11.14 -27.53 34.49
CA GLY A 368 -12.53 -27.09 34.24
C GLY A 368 -12.86 -25.66 34.68
N LYS A 369 -11.87 -24.88 35.14
CA LYS A 369 -12.07 -23.49 35.57
C LYS A 369 -12.29 -22.53 34.39
N VAL A 370 -11.67 -22.80 33.25
CA VAL A 370 -11.82 -22.01 32.02
C VAL A 370 -12.99 -22.57 31.22
N LYS A 371 -14.03 -21.75 31.05
CA LYS A 371 -15.22 -22.05 30.24
C LYS A 371 -15.38 -20.97 29.18
N ILE A 372 -15.42 -21.37 27.92
CA ILE A 372 -15.52 -20.43 26.79
C ILE A 372 -16.90 -20.64 26.15
N LYS A 373 -17.89 -19.91 26.65
CA LYS A 373 -19.26 -19.91 26.11
C LYS A 373 -19.37 -18.97 24.92
N HIS A 374 -18.78 -17.78 25.01
CA HIS A 374 -18.73 -16.78 23.93
C HIS A 374 -17.29 -16.47 23.53
N VAL A 375 -17.10 -15.99 22.30
CA VAL A 375 -15.81 -15.59 21.75
C VAL A 375 -15.96 -14.29 20.98
N PHE A 376 -15.27 -13.22 21.39
CA PHE A 376 -15.26 -11.96 20.65
C PHE A 376 -13.87 -11.70 20.07
N VAL A 377 -13.78 -11.53 18.75
CA VAL A 377 -12.57 -11.11 18.05
C VAL A 377 -12.66 -9.60 17.81
N LEU A 378 -11.82 -8.84 18.51
CA LEU A 378 -11.73 -7.39 18.41
C LEU A 378 -10.52 -7.03 17.54
N LYS A 379 -10.80 -6.59 16.32
CA LYS A 379 -9.84 -6.20 15.31
C LYS A 379 -9.57 -4.69 15.42
N LEU A 380 -8.37 -4.33 15.89
CA LEU A 380 -7.97 -2.94 16.12
C LEU A 380 -7.39 -2.36 14.83
N GLU A 381 -8.14 -1.45 14.22
CA GLU A 381 -7.77 -0.76 12.99
C GLU A 381 -6.50 0.08 13.17
N SER A 382 -5.55 0.00 12.24
CA SER A 382 -4.35 0.82 12.17
C SER A 382 -3.57 0.94 13.50
N THR A 383 -3.58 -0.13 14.31
CA THR A 383 -3.05 -0.15 15.68
C THR A 383 -1.72 -0.91 15.76
N ARG A 384 -0.67 -0.20 16.15
CA ARG A 384 0.69 -0.72 16.29
C ARG A 384 0.88 -1.45 17.63
N GLU A 385 1.83 -2.38 17.69
CA GLU A 385 2.20 -3.05 18.95
C GLU A 385 2.70 -2.06 20.01
N ASP A 386 3.49 -1.04 19.62
CA ASP A 386 4.13 -0.11 20.55
C ASP A 386 3.19 0.94 21.17
N VAL A 387 1.88 0.84 20.89
CA VAL A 387 0.81 1.61 21.52
C VAL A 387 -0.24 0.72 22.22
N PHE A 388 0.02 -0.58 22.37
CA PHE A 388 -0.89 -1.51 23.04
C PHE A 388 -0.15 -2.40 24.09
N PRO A 389 0.10 -1.89 25.30
CA PRO A 389 -0.04 -0.50 25.72
C PRO A 389 1.10 0.40 25.23
N LEU A 390 0.84 1.71 25.22
CA LEU A 390 1.90 2.71 25.20
C LEU A 390 2.75 2.55 26.47
N ARG A 391 4.08 2.52 26.32
CA ARG A 391 5.01 2.35 27.44
C ARG A 391 5.99 3.51 27.58
N LYS A 392 6.38 3.81 28.81
CA LYS A 392 7.42 4.79 29.12
C LYS A 392 8.77 4.33 28.55
N GLU A 393 9.56 5.27 28.02
CA GLU A 393 10.84 5.01 27.33
C GLU A 393 10.75 4.09 26.10
N SER A 394 9.54 3.74 25.63
CA SER A 394 9.35 3.03 24.37
C SER A 394 9.67 3.90 23.16
N TYR A 395 9.70 3.31 21.97
CA TYR A 395 9.84 4.03 20.72
C TYR A 395 8.84 5.19 20.62
N MET A 396 7.54 4.93 20.79
CA MET A 396 6.50 5.94 20.68
C MET A 396 6.62 7.04 21.75
N HIS A 397 6.97 6.70 23.00
CA HIS A 397 7.21 7.71 24.05
C HIS A 397 8.41 8.60 23.73
N ASN A 398 9.49 8.01 23.21
CA ASN A 398 10.66 8.76 22.75
C ASN A 398 10.32 9.65 21.55
N ARG A 399 9.42 9.24 20.65
CA ARG A 399 8.92 10.10 19.57
C ARG A 399 8.15 11.29 20.11
N VAL A 400 7.24 11.08 21.06
CA VAL A 400 6.56 12.18 21.74
C VAL A 400 7.58 13.13 22.39
N ARG A 401 8.61 12.61 23.05
CA ARG A 401 9.68 13.41 23.64
C ARG A 401 10.40 14.30 22.62
N GLN A 402 10.69 13.77 21.43
CA GLN A 402 11.35 14.49 20.35
C GLN A 402 10.51 15.64 19.78
N THR A 403 9.20 15.64 19.98
CA THR A 403 8.34 16.75 19.54
C THR A 403 8.46 18.01 20.40
N TYR A 404 9.04 17.91 21.60
CA TYR A 404 9.29 19.05 22.49
C TYR A 404 10.70 19.60 22.29
N SER A 405 10.82 20.93 22.11
CA SER A 405 12.08 21.60 21.73
C SER A 405 13.23 21.44 22.73
N ASN A 406 12.92 21.20 24.00
CA ASN A 406 13.88 20.94 25.07
C ASN A 406 14.13 19.44 25.32
N GLY A 407 13.52 18.55 24.53
CA GLY A 407 13.57 17.11 24.71
C GLY A 407 12.92 16.62 26.01
N ARG A 408 12.08 17.43 26.66
CA ARG A 408 11.40 17.10 27.93
C ARG A 408 9.89 17.21 27.74
N ILE A 409 9.19 16.10 27.97
CA ILE A 409 7.72 16.06 27.97
C ILE A 409 7.22 16.80 29.23
N PRO A 410 6.28 17.75 29.13
CA PRO A 410 5.67 18.40 30.29
C PRO A 410 4.95 17.40 31.20
N ASP A 411 5.02 17.59 32.52
CA ASP A 411 4.46 16.64 33.51
C ASP A 411 2.95 16.37 33.32
N HIS A 412 2.19 17.35 32.84
CA HIS A 412 0.75 17.17 32.57
C HIS A 412 0.50 16.30 31.33
N VAL A 413 1.40 16.32 30.34
CA VAL A 413 1.36 15.45 29.16
C VAL A 413 1.81 14.05 29.54
N GLU A 414 2.87 13.91 30.35
CA GLU A 414 3.27 12.61 30.93
C GLU A 414 2.10 11.91 31.63
N LYS A 415 1.31 12.66 32.43
CA LYS A 415 0.10 12.11 33.08
C LYS A 415 -0.96 11.66 32.09
N ARG A 416 -1.15 12.36 30.96
CA ARG A 416 -2.09 11.95 29.91
C ARG A 416 -1.62 10.69 29.19
N LEU A 417 -0.33 10.62 28.85
CA LEU A 417 0.28 9.44 28.22
C LEU A 417 0.18 8.21 29.13
N ALA A 418 0.45 8.37 30.43
CA ALA A 418 0.30 7.32 31.43
C ALA A 418 -1.13 6.74 31.50
N ASN A 419 -2.15 7.58 31.28
CA ASN A 419 -3.55 7.18 31.31
C ASN A 419 -4.11 6.82 29.93
N LEU A 420 -3.30 6.85 28.86
CA LEU A 420 -3.79 6.74 27.49
C LEU A 420 -4.31 5.35 27.13
N THR A 421 -3.64 4.30 27.63
CA THR A 421 -3.83 2.91 27.18
C THR A 421 -3.94 1.93 28.35
N ARG A 422 -4.74 2.31 29.36
CA ARG A 422 -4.87 1.55 30.63
C ARG A 422 -5.60 0.23 30.42
N THR A 423 -6.53 0.16 29.46
CA THR A 423 -7.21 -1.09 29.14
C THR A 423 -6.27 -2.05 28.41
N ALA A 424 -5.47 -1.54 27.47
CA ALA A 424 -4.41 -2.31 26.82
C ALA A 424 -3.40 -2.85 27.84
N GLU A 425 -2.99 -2.06 28.84
CA GLU A 425 -2.13 -2.51 29.95
C GLU A 425 -2.79 -3.67 30.73
N ARG A 426 -4.08 -3.55 31.05
CA ARG A 426 -4.86 -4.62 31.70
C ARG A 426 -4.96 -5.89 30.85
N LEU A 427 -5.23 -5.77 29.55
CA LEU A 427 -5.42 -6.90 28.64
C LEU A 427 -4.10 -7.59 28.30
N ALA A 428 -3.07 -6.82 27.96
CA ALA A 428 -1.73 -7.32 27.62
C ALA A 428 -0.99 -7.89 28.85
N GLY A 429 -1.36 -7.44 30.06
CA GLY A 429 -0.76 -7.92 31.31
C GLY A 429 0.69 -7.46 31.51
N ILE A 430 1.12 -6.40 30.83
CA ILE A 430 2.47 -5.82 30.94
C ILE A 430 2.39 -4.40 31.50
N PRO A 431 3.32 -3.98 32.37
CA PRO A 431 3.30 -2.64 32.94
C PRO A 431 3.65 -1.56 31.91
N SER A 432 2.97 -0.42 32.01
CA SER A 432 3.19 0.78 31.20
C SER A 432 4.48 1.54 31.58
N GLY A 433 4.97 1.36 32.81
CA GLY A 433 6.19 1.98 33.32
C GLY A 433 6.00 3.37 33.96
N TRP A 434 4.76 3.88 34.04
CA TRP A 434 4.44 5.09 34.80
C TRP A 434 3.91 4.81 36.21
N ASP A 435 3.42 3.61 36.46
CA ASP A 435 2.82 3.24 37.73
C ASP A 435 3.82 3.17 38.88
N SER A 436 3.39 3.65 40.04
CA SER A 436 4.00 3.34 41.33
C SER A 436 3.52 1.96 41.83
N GLU A 437 4.20 1.38 42.81
CA GLU A 437 3.77 0.11 43.41
C GLU A 437 2.29 0.16 43.83
N GLY A 438 1.49 -0.77 43.29
CA GLY A 438 0.07 -0.91 43.58
C GLY A 438 -0.90 -0.05 42.76
N THR A 439 -0.43 0.82 41.85
CA THR A 439 -1.32 1.63 40.96
C THR A 439 -1.56 1.00 39.60
N ALA A 440 -0.77 0.00 39.21
CA ALA A 440 -0.92 -0.69 37.93
C ALA A 440 -2.27 -1.44 37.85
N PRO A 441 -2.92 -1.49 36.67
CA PRO A 441 -4.13 -2.28 36.46
C PRO A 441 -3.82 -3.75 36.74
N LYS A 442 -4.71 -4.42 37.48
CA LYS A 442 -4.62 -5.88 37.64
C LYS A 442 -4.76 -6.54 36.26
N PRO A 443 -3.83 -7.40 35.83
CA PRO A 443 -3.95 -8.12 34.57
C PRO A 443 -5.29 -8.85 34.47
N TYR A 444 -5.91 -8.79 33.30
CA TYR A 444 -7.15 -9.51 33.04
C TYR A 444 -6.94 -11.03 33.09
N GLY A 445 -5.78 -11.49 32.60
CA GLY A 445 -5.48 -12.90 32.39
C GLY A 445 -5.52 -13.25 30.90
N GLY A 446 -4.65 -14.15 30.44
CA GLY A 446 -4.56 -14.46 29.02
C GLY A 446 -3.16 -14.64 28.45
N ILE A 447 -3.10 -14.81 27.13
CA ILE A 447 -1.87 -15.03 26.37
C ILE A 447 -1.61 -13.79 25.53
N ARG A 448 -0.45 -13.15 25.71
CA ARG A 448 0.04 -12.06 24.87
C ARG A 448 1.14 -12.59 23.95
N ALA A 449 1.07 -12.28 22.67
CA ALA A 449 2.18 -12.51 21.75
C ALA A 449 2.96 -11.21 21.54
N ALA A 450 4.20 -11.14 22.04
CA ALA A 450 5.04 -9.94 21.99
C ALA A 450 5.61 -9.65 20.59
N ASN A 451 5.67 -10.66 19.73
CA ASN A 451 6.25 -10.60 18.38
C ASN A 451 5.22 -11.00 17.32
N ALA A 452 4.03 -10.39 17.37
CA ALA A 452 2.89 -10.73 16.52
C ALA A 452 2.78 -9.84 15.27
N TYR A 453 2.64 -10.46 14.11
CA TYR A 453 2.60 -9.77 12.82
C TYR A 453 1.29 -10.05 12.11
N THR A 454 0.76 -9.06 11.40
CA THR A 454 -0.44 -9.27 10.59
C THR A 454 -0.14 -10.14 9.36
N SER A 455 -1.12 -10.94 8.93
CA SER A 455 -1.09 -11.67 7.66
C SER A 455 -1.25 -10.75 6.45
N SER A 456 -1.77 -9.53 6.63
CA SER A 456 -1.79 -8.50 5.59
C SER A 456 -1.87 -7.10 6.16
N THR A 457 -1.17 -6.14 5.53
CA THR A 457 -1.30 -4.72 5.88
C THR A 457 -2.52 -4.03 5.23
N PHE A 458 -3.41 -4.81 4.60
CA PHE A 458 -4.70 -4.36 4.08
C PHE A 458 -5.82 -4.95 4.93
N THR A 459 -6.64 -4.09 5.54
CA THR A 459 -7.68 -4.45 6.53
C THR A 459 -8.49 -5.69 6.15
N LEU A 460 -9.10 -5.71 4.96
CA LEU A 460 -10.00 -6.81 4.53
C LEU A 460 -9.25 -8.13 4.32
N LYS A 461 -8.03 -8.09 3.79
CA LYS A 461 -7.16 -9.25 3.65
C LYS A 461 -6.71 -9.77 5.01
N SER A 462 -6.44 -8.87 5.96
CA SER A 462 -6.09 -9.21 7.34
C SER A 462 -7.26 -9.89 8.07
N LEU A 463 -8.50 -9.48 7.78
CA LEU A 463 -9.71 -10.12 8.31
C LEU A 463 -9.80 -11.55 7.80
N THR A 464 -9.65 -11.79 6.49
CA THR A 464 -9.65 -13.14 5.93
C THR A 464 -8.56 -14.01 6.56
N GLY A 465 -7.33 -13.50 6.68
CA GLY A 465 -6.25 -14.29 7.27
C GLY A 465 -6.46 -14.61 8.75
N THR A 466 -7.02 -13.66 9.51
CA THR A 466 -7.34 -13.84 10.94
C THR A 466 -8.50 -14.82 11.15
N LEU A 467 -9.61 -14.61 10.43
CA LEU A 467 -10.87 -15.30 10.64
C LEU A 467 -10.92 -16.67 9.96
N CYS A 468 -10.09 -16.92 8.96
CA CYS A 468 -10.03 -18.20 8.25
C CYS A 468 -8.73 -18.96 8.45
N GLY A 469 -7.76 -18.40 9.19
CA GLY A 469 -6.48 -19.07 9.44
C GLY A 469 -5.68 -19.34 8.16
N VAL A 470 -5.89 -18.51 7.13
CA VAL A 470 -5.30 -18.65 5.79
C VAL A 470 -4.27 -17.56 5.52
N SER A 471 -3.38 -17.85 4.59
CA SER A 471 -2.57 -16.83 3.94
C SER A 471 -3.42 -16.03 2.93
N PRO A 472 -3.54 -14.69 3.02
CA PRO A 472 -4.38 -13.89 2.12
C PRO A 472 -3.97 -13.95 0.64
N LEU A 473 -4.88 -13.58 -0.29
CA LEU A 473 -4.63 -13.67 -1.73
C LEU A 473 -3.68 -12.56 -2.18
N VAL A 474 -2.60 -12.95 -2.86
CA VAL A 474 -1.56 -12.06 -3.41
C VAL A 474 -2.05 -11.43 -4.72
N VAL A 475 -2.91 -10.42 -4.58
CA VAL A 475 -3.42 -9.59 -5.66
C VAL A 475 -3.85 -8.25 -5.07
N ASP A 476 -3.85 -7.19 -5.88
CA ASP A 476 -4.34 -5.90 -5.44
C ASP A 476 -5.82 -5.93 -5.05
N PHE A 477 -6.09 -5.27 -3.92
CA PHE A 477 -7.42 -5.06 -3.35
C PHE A 477 -8.10 -6.34 -2.89
N ASN A 478 -9.26 -6.19 -2.25
CA ASN A 478 -10.11 -7.28 -1.84
C ASN A 478 -10.64 -8.04 -3.07
N ARG A 479 -10.17 -9.28 -3.20
CA ARG A 479 -10.58 -10.20 -4.27
C ARG A 479 -10.94 -11.58 -3.74
N GLU A 480 -10.69 -11.82 -2.45
CA GLU A 480 -10.95 -13.06 -1.75
C GLU A 480 -12.42 -13.48 -1.92
N TYR A 481 -13.36 -12.53 -1.92
CA TYR A 481 -14.79 -12.81 -2.11
C TYR A 481 -15.17 -13.35 -3.51
N LEU A 482 -14.29 -13.19 -4.51
CA LEU A 482 -14.48 -13.69 -5.88
C LEU A 482 -13.84 -15.08 -6.10
N HIS A 483 -13.03 -15.52 -5.15
CA HIS A 483 -12.15 -16.67 -5.28
C HIS A 483 -12.38 -17.67 -4.15
N HIS A 484 -11.75 -18.84 -4.25
CA HIS A 484 -11.94 -19.89 -3.26
C HIS A 484 -11.15 -19.59 -1.98
N ILE A 485 -11.84 -19.27 -0.88
CA ILE A 485 -11.20 -19.28 0.44
C ILE A 485 -11.06 -20.74 0.88
N TYR A 486 -9.84 -21.28 0.73
CA TYR A 486 -9.53 -22.70 0.81
C TYR A 486 -9.57 -23.31 2.21
N GLN A 487 -10.04 -22.59 3.23
CA GLN A 487 -10.32 -23.15 4.54
C GLN A 487 -11.63 -22.55 5.08
N PRO A 488 -12.45 -23.33 5.81
CA PRO A 488 -13.56 -22.79 6.57
C PRO A 488 -13.10 -21.73 7.57
N CYS A 489 -13.84 -20.63 7.66
CA CYS A 489 -13.62 -19.55 8.61
C CYS A 489 -14.28 -19.82 9.96
N ILE A 490 -13.89 -19.12 11.03
CA ILE A 490 -14.42 -19.32 12.39
C ILE A 490 -15.97 -19.33 12.40
N PRO A 491 -16.70 -18.36 11.80
CA PRO A 491 -18.17 -18.42 11.77
C PRO A 491 -18.73 -19.71 11.15
N GLN A 492 -18.09 -20.20 10.09
CA GLN A 492 -18.50 -21.40 9.35
C GLN A 492 -18.23 -22.66 10.15
N ILE A 493 -17.08 -22.73 10.83
CA ILE A 493 -16.75 -23.82 11.75
C ILE A 493 -17.76 -23.86 12.89
N LEU A 494 -18.04 -22.71 13.52
CA LEU A 494 -18.99 -22.62 14.62
C LEU A 494 -20.43 -22.98 14.18
N ASP A 495 -20.86 -22.61 12.96
CA ASP A 495 -22.13 -23.06 12.38
C ASP A 495 -22.14 -24.59 12.13
N ALA A 496 -21.00 -25.19 11.79
CA ALA A 496 -20.87 -26.64 11.64
C ALA A 496 -20.93 -27.40 12.98
N LEU A 497 -20.56 -26.76 14.11
CA LEU A 497 -20.72 -27.33 15.44
C LEU A 497 -22.18 -27.35 15.92
N ASN A 498 -23.07 -26.59 15.28
CA ASN A 498 -24.46 -26.49 15.70
C ASN A 498 -25.23 -27.82 15.52
N PRO A 499 -26.12 -28.17 16.47
CA PRO A 499 -26.96 -29.37 16.35
C PRO A 499 -27.76 -29.38 15.05
N GLN A 500 -27.73 -30.50 14.32
CA GLN A 500 -28.39 -30.63 13.02
C GLN A 500 -29.92 -30.87 13.11
N SER A 501 -30.45 -31.15 14.31
CA SER A 501 -31.87 -31.39 14.56
C SER A 501 -32.51 -30.26 15.36
N ASN A 502 -33.72 -29.83 14.98
CA ASN A 502 -34.58 -28.86 15.68
C ASN A 502 -35.14 -29.38 17.03
N GLY A 503 -34.35 -30.15 17.79
CA GLY A 503 -34.74 -30.72 19.07
C GLY A 503 -34.81 -29.65 20.15
N THR A 504 -36.02 -29.28 20.55
CA THR A 504 -36.37 -28.23 21.53
C THR A 504 -36.02 -28.53 22.99
N ASN A 505 -35.12 -29.47 23.27
CA ASN A 505 -34.68 -29.75 24.64
C ASN A 505 -33.34 -29.04 24.88
N SER A 506 -33.37 -27.71 24.95
CA SER A 506 -32.18 -26.96 25.34
C SER A 506 -31.86 -27.27 26.80
N THR A 507 -30.80 -28.04 26.99
CA THR A 507 -30.25 -28.30 28.32
C THR A 507 -29.73 -26.98 28.91
N ASP A 508 -29.47 -26.95 30.22
CA ASP A 508 -28.78 -25.81 30.85
C ASP A 508 -27.25 -25.88 30.65
N ASP A 509 -26.76 -26.92 29.99
CA ASP A 509 -25.36 -27.04 29.60
C ASP A 509 -25.11 -26.21 28.33
N PHE A 510 -24.32 -25.15 28.47
CA PHE A 510 -24.03 -24.25 27.36
C PHE A 510 -23.22 -24.91 26.24
N THR A 511 -22.55 -26.04 26.50
CA THR A 511 -21.74 -26.71 25.49
C THR A 511 -22.58 -27.25 24.33
N SER A 512 -23.87 -27.54 24.57
CA SER A 512 -24.84 -27.97 23.55
C SER A 512 -25.62 -26.81 22.90
N TRP A 513 -25.39 -25.57 23.34
CA TRP A 513 -26.10 -24.40 22.80
C TRP A 513 -25.55 -24.04 21.40
N PRO A 514 -26.41 -23.69 20.43
CA PRO A 514 -25.95 -23.32 19.10
C PRO A 514 -25.19 -21.99 19.12
N TRP A 515 -24.18 -21.88 18.28
CA TRP A 515 -23.45 -20.66 17.98
C TRP A 515 -24.21 -19.75 17.02
N HIS A 516 -24.24 -18.47 17.37
CA HIS A 516 -24.67 -17.37 16.53
C HIS A 516 -23.49 -16.43 16.27
N SER A 517 -23.24 -16.13 14.99
CA SER A 517 -22.13 -15.29 14.55
C SER A 517 -22.60 -13.93 14.04
N ALA A 518 -21.99 -12.85 14.53
CA ALA A 518 -22.29 -11.48 14.13
C ALA A 518 -21.01 -10.69 13.81
N PHE A 519 -21.09 -9.84 12.78
CA PHE A 519 -20.03 -8.87 12.46
C PHE A 519 -20.50 -7.47 12.85
N MET A 520 -19.69 -6.67 13.53
CA MET A 520 -20.11 -5.34 14.01
C MET A 520 -19.05 -4.28 13.75
N GLN A 521 -19.44 -3.17 13.13
CA GLN A 521 -18.57 -2.00 12.96
C GLN A 521 -19.41 -0.72 12.88
N SER A 522 -18.88 0.40 13.36
CA SER A 522 -19.58 1.69 13.31
C SER A 522 -19.37 2.44 11.98
N ILE A 523 -18.67 1.82 11.04
CA ILE A 523 -18.27 2.36 9.74
C ILE A 523 -18.93 1.63 8.57
N THR A 524 -18.82 2.20 7.37
CA THR A 524 -19.32 1.58 6.13
C THR A 524 -18.57 0.29 5.78
N ASP A 525 -19.32 -0.69 5.28
CA ASP A 525 -18.81 -1.93 4.68
C ASP A 525 -18.84 -1.89 3.14
N SER A 526 -19.21 -0.76 2.54
CA SER A 526 -19.19 -0.61 1.08
C SER A 526 -17.78 -0.44 0.52
N TYR A 527 -16.79 -0.15 1.37
CA TYR A 527 -15.42 0.03 0.95
C TYR A 527 -14.84 -1.27 0.41
N ASP A 528 -14.29 -1.19 -0.81
CA ASP A 528 -13.63 -2.28 -1.53
C ASP A 528 -14.36 -3.62 -1.39
N ASN A 529 -15.69 -3.60 -1.55
CA ASN A 529 -16.53 -4.80 -1.58
C ASN A 529 -16.54 -5.62 -0.27
N GLN A 530 -16.30 -5.01 0.90
CA GLN A 530 -16.40 -5.71 2.19
C GLN A 530 -17.80 -6.31 2.40
N ASN A 531 -18.86 -5.62 1.98
CA ASN A 531 -20.24 -6.10 1.99
C ASN A 531 -20.44 -7.43 1.24
N TYR A 532 -19.57 -7.77 0.28
CA TYR A 532 -19.55 -9.07 -0.40
C TYR A 532 -18.62 -10.07 0.28
N LEU A 533 -17.54 -9.60 0.93
CA LEU A 533 -16.62 -10.45 1.66
C LEU A 533 -17.24 -11.00 2.96
N THR A 534 -17.88 -10.15 3.76
CA THR A 534 -18.42 -10.52 5.08
C THR A 534 -19.36 -11.74 5.03
N PRO A 535 -20.30 -11.84 4.07
CA PRO A 535 -21.10 -13.07 3.91
C PRO A 535 -20.27 -14.30 3.54
N VAL A 536 -19.25 -14.15 2.69
CA VAL A 536 -18.35 -15.24 2.28
C VAL A 536 -17.52 -15.77 3.46
N LEU A 537 -17.23 -14.92 4.46
CA LEU A 537 -16.59 -15.34 5.73
C LEU A 537 -17.55 -16.10 6.67
N GLY A 538 -18.85 -16.20 6.33
CA GLY A 538 -19.86 -16.96 7.07
C GLY A 538 -20.75 -16.16 8.00
N TYR A 539 -20.71 -14.81 7.96
CA TYR A 539 -21.61 -14.00 8.75
C TYR A 539 -22.98 -13.85 8.08
N LYS A 540 -24.04 -14.14 8.83
CA LYS A 540 -25.43 -13.97 8.41
C LYS A 540 -26.05 -12.69 8.98
N HIS A 541 -25.43 -12.12 10.02
CA HIS A 541 -25.86 -10.89 10.67
C HIS A 541 -24.69 -9.91 10.73
N SER A 542 -24.96 -8.65 10.38
CA SER A 542 -23.97 -7.58 10.44
C SER A 542 -24.61 -6.28 10.90
N VAL A 543 -23.89 -5.54 11.74
CA VAL A 543 -24.21 -4.17 12.14
C VAL A 543 -23.17 -3.26 11.51
N THR A 544 -23.62 -2.33 10.67
CA THR A 544 -22.77 -1.36 9.97
C THR A 544 -23.34 0.05 10.11
N VAL A 545 -22.68 1.05 9.51
CA VAL A 545 -23.21 2.42 9.44
C VAL A 545 -24.65 2.46 8.91
N ASP A 546 -25.01 1.60 7.96
CA ASP A 546 -26.36 1.59 7.36
C ASP A 546 -27.41 1.14 8.37
N THR A 547 -27.09 0.13 9.19
CA THR A 547 -27.94 -0.31 10.31
C THR A 547 -28.13 0.82 11.34
N ILE A 548 -27.03 1.47 11.72
CA ILE A 548 -27.05 2.57 12.71
C ILE A 548 -27.90 3.74 12.19
N VAL A 549 -27.75 4.12 10.92
CA VAL A 549 -28.55 5.18 10.31
C VAL A 549 -30.02 4.81 10.29
N GLN A 550 -30.37 3.57 9.91
CA GLN A 550 -31.76 3.11 9.90
C GLN A 550 -32.39 3.17 11.30
N ASP A 551 -31.72 2.64 12.32
CA ASP A 551 -32.23 2.63 13.68
C ASP A 551 -32.40 4.06 14.25
N ARG A 552 -31.52 5.00 13.86
CA ARG A 552 -31.63 6.42 14.24
C ARG A 552 -32.77 7.15 13.54
N MET A 553 -33.12 6.77 12.31
CA MET A 553 -34.32 7.32 11.66
C MET A 553 -35.59 6.94 12.43
N GLU A 554 -35.57 5.80 13.10
CA GLU A 554 -36.67 5.34 13.96
C GLU A 554 -36.60 5.96 15.37
N ASN A 555 -35.39 6.16 15.92
CA ASN A 555 -35.17 6.71 17.27
C ASN A 555 -34.03 7.76 17.28
N PRO A 556 -34.33 9.06 17.04
CA PRO A 556 -33.30 10.11 16.99
C PRO A 556 -32.62 10.38 18.34
N SER A 557 -31.30 10.62 18.33
CA SER A 557 -30.48 10.92 19.52
C SER A 557 -29.82 12.31 19.39
N PRO A 558 -29.60 13.09 20.47
CA PRO A 558 -29.00 14.42 20.35
C PRO A 558 -27.51 14.45 19.93
N ASP A 559 -26.77 13.33 20.07
CA ASP A 559 -25.34 13.23 19.72
C ASP A 559 -25.14 12.57 18.32
N ASP A 560 -25.73 13.19 17.30
CA ASP A 560 -26.05 12.53 16.02
C ASP A 560 -24.98 12.58 14.91
N GLU A 561 -23.76 13.02 15.21
CA GLU A 561 -22.80 13.35 14.15
C GLU A 561 -21.77 12.24 13.86
N PRO A 562 -21.59 11.82 12.59
CA PRO A 562 -20.49 10.96 12.21
C PRO A 562 -19.14 11.65 12.44
N VAL A 563 -18.13 10.90 12.89
CA VAL A 563 -16.78 11.44 13.16
C VAL A 563 -16.02 11.78 11.89
N ASN A 564 -16.29 11.05 10.80
CA ASN A 564 -15.68 11.23 9.50
C ASN A 564 -16.55 10.60 8.42
N PHE A 565 -16.05 10.58 7.18
CA PHE A 565 -16.77 10.04 6.03
C PHE A 565 -16.95 8.51 6.06
N TRP A 566 -16.31 7.80 6.99
CA TRP A 566 -16.44 6.36 7.16
C TRP A 566 -17.65 5.98 8.02
N GLY A 567 -17.97 6.78 9.05
CA GLY A 567 -19.14 6.54 9.90
C GLY A 567 -19.05 7.17 11.29
N TYR A 568 -19.57 6.43 12.25
CA TYR A 568 -19.79 6.85 13.64
C TYR A 568 -18.65 6.43 14.57
N PRO A 569 -18.51 7.06 15.75
CA PRO A 569 -17.54 6.58 16.72
C PRO A 569 -17.92 5.18 17.23
N ASP A 570 -16.93 4.36 17.57
CA ASP A 570 -17.12 2.94 17.88
C ASP A 570 -18.05 2.68 19.08
N ASN A 571 -18.13 3.61 20.02
CA ASN A 571 -18.98 3.51 21.21
C ASN A 571 -20.48 3.56 20.91
N GLU A 572 -20.89 3.94 19.69
CA GLU A 572 -22.28 3.79 19.22
C GLU A 572 -22.73 2.33 19.17
N LEU A 573 -21.79 1.39 19.12
CA LEU A 573 -22.09 -0.03 19.15
C LEU A 573 -22.52 -0.55 20.54
N ARG A 574 -22.44 0.27 21.61
CA ARG A 574 -22.75 -0.13 22.99
C ARG A 574 -24.13 -0.82 23.12
N GLY A 575 -25.15 -0.24 22.49
CA GLY A 575 -26.50 -0.80 22.49
C GLY A 575 -26.59 -2.14 21.75
N TYR A 576 -25.92 -2.25 20.60
CA TYR A 576 -25.92 -3.45 19.76
C TYR A 576 -25.22 -4.63 20.43
N PHE A 577 -24.07 -4.41 21.08
CA PHE A 577 -23.40 -5.44 21.86
C PHE A 577 -24.28 -5.95 23.00
N ARG A 578 -24.89 -5.04 23.79
CA ARG A 578 -25.79 -5.42 24.88
C ARG A 578 -27.01 -6.20 24.37
N ASN A 579 -27.62 -5.76 23.28
CA ASN A 579 -28.78 -6.42 22.70
C ASN A 579 -28.44 -7.82 22.18
N ALA A 580 -27.30 -7.98 21.50
CA ALA A 580 -26.85 -9.28 21.02
C ALA A 580 -26.59 -10.25 22.19
N ILE A 581 -25.90 -9.80 23.24
CA ILE A 581 -25.63 -10.59 24.45
C ILE A 581 -26.93 -11.01 25.13
N ASN A 582 -27.81 -10.06 25.44
CA ASN A 582 -29.06 -10.34 26.14
C ASN A 582 -29.95 -11.30 25.33
N LYS A 583 -30.00 -11.13 24.01
CA LYS A 583 -30.75 -12.03 23.12
C LYS A 583 -30.18 -13.44 23.14
N ALA A 584 -28.86 -13.59 23.03
CA ALA A 584 -28.23 -14.91 23.05
C ALA A 584 -28.44 -15.63 24.39
N GLU A 585 -28.30 -14.93 25.51
CA GLU A 585 -28.58 -15.54 26.82
C GLU A 585 -30.05 -15.95 26.98
N GLN A 586 -30.99 -15.13 26.46
CA GLN A 586 -32.41 -15.46 26.45
C GLN A 586 -32.73 -16.69 25.59
N ASP A 587 -32.10 -16.76 24.40
CA ASP A 587 -32.36 -17.81 23.40
C ASP A 587 -31.50 -19.07 23.65
N LYS A 588 -30.65 -19.07 24.69
CA LYS A 588 -29.67 -20.12 24.99
C LYS A 588 -28.76 -20.39 23.79
N GLU A 589 -28.12 -19.33 23.31
CA GLU A 589 -27.16 -19.34 22.20
C GLU A 589 -25.77 -18.92 22.68
N ARG A 590 -24.74 -19.39 21.97
CA ARG A 590 -23.35 -18.97 22.11
C ARG A 590 -23.06 -17.86 21.12
N LEU A 591 -22.22 -16.90 21.48
CA LEU A 591 -21.94 -15.75 20.60
C LEU A 591 -20.53 -15.80 20.07
N PHE A 592 -20.41 -15.64 18.77
CA PHE A 592 -19.18 -15.24 18.10
C PHE A 592 -19.35 -13.85 17.50
N ILE A 593 -18.68 -12.86 18.07
CA ILE A 593 -18.69 -11.49 17.53
C ILE A 593 -17.34 -11.16 16.94
N SER A 594 -17.32 -10.66 15.72
CA SER A 594 -16.14 -9.99 15.17
C SER A 594 -16.41 -8.52 15.01
N HIS A 595 -15.57 -7.70 15.63
CA HIS A 595 -15.71 -6.26 15.62
C HIS A 595 -14.43 -5.61 15.12
N ILE A 596 -14.56 -4.70 14.16
CA ILE A 596 -13.45 -3.84 13.73
C ILE A 596 -13.69 -2.41 14.22
N THR A 597 -12.69 -1.84 14.88
CA THR A 597 -12.73 -0.44 15.32
C THR A 597 -12.55 0.48 14.12
N GLY A 598 -13.18 1.64 14.06
CA GLY A 598 -13.06 2.56 12.91
C GLY A 598 -12.22 3.81 13.15
N ILE A 599 -12.18 4.33 14.38
CA ILE A 599 -11.72 5.70 14.62
C ILE A 599 -10.21 5.91 14.44
N THR A 600 -9.43 4.84 14.58
CA THR A 600 -7.97 4.83 14.45
C THR A 600 -7.50 4.82 12.98
N HIS A 601 -8.41 4.69 12.01
CA HIS A 601 -8.10 4.91 10.60
C HIS A 601 -7.88 6.40 10.30
N HIS A 602 -6.97 6.72 9.38
CA HIS A 602 -6.74 8.10 8.91
C HIS A 602 -8.06 8.70 8.32
N PRO A 603 -8.47 9.94 8.63
CA PRO A 603 -7.67 11.10 9.08
C PRO A 603 -7.63 11.36 10.60
N TRP A 604 -7.95 10.36 11.44
CA TRP A 604 -7.90 10.46 12.91
C TRP A 604 -8.73 11.62 13.47
N ASN A 605 -9.98 11.70 13.04
CA ASN A 605 -10.94 12.63 13.59
C ASN A 605 -11.45 12.10 14.94
N MET A 606 -11.76 13.03 15.84
CA MET A 606 -12.36 12.74 17.16
C MET A 606 -13.78 13.31 17.22
N PRO A 607 -14.68 12.73 18.04
CA PRO A 607 -15.99 13.31 18.30
C PRO A 607 -15.88 14.78 18.73
N HIS A 608 -16.73 15.62 18.15
CA HIS A 608 -16.73 17.09 18.34
C HIS A 608 -15.37 17.78 18.05
N ASN A 609 -14.47 17.12 17.31
CA ASN A 609 -13.14 17.62 16.96
C ASN A 609 -12.31 18.05 18.19
N LYS A 610 -12.50 17.36 19.33
CA LYS A 610 -11.78 17.63 20.59
C LYS A 610 -10.52 16.77 20.67
N PHE A 611 -9.39 17.41 20.89
CA PHE A 611 -8.09 16.76 21.05
C PHE A 611 -7.42 17.23 22.33
N GLU A 612 -6.83 16.30 23.06
CA GLU A 612 -5.90 16.59 24.14
C GLU A 612 -4.49 16.72 23.57
N GLU A 613 -3.67 17.57 24.21
CA GLU A 613 -2.25 17.66 23.89
C GLU A 613 -1.53 16.43 24.44
N MET A 614 -1.02 15.61 23.51
CA MET A 614 -0.22 14.42 23.72
C MET A 614 1.20 14.57 23.15
N SER A 615 1.44 15.57 22.29
CA SER A 615 2.74 15.86 21.68
C SER A 615 2.95 17.36 21.53
N GLY A 616 4.22 17.76 21.40
CA GLY A 616 4.64 19.16 21.41
C GLY A 616 4.10 19.98 20.24
N PRO A 617 3.87 21.29 20.45
CA PRO A 617 3.27 22.17 19.46
C PRO A 617 4.15 22.25 18.21
N GLY A 618 3.67 21.68 17.11
CA GLY A 618 4.36 21.72 15.83
C GLY A 618 4.04 22.99 15.06
N TRP A 619 5.07 23.75 14.67
CA TRP A 619 4.98 24.62 13.49
C TRP A 619 4.76 23.80 12.20
N PHE A 620 5.14 22.51 12.23
CA PHE A 620 4.99 21.56 11.13
C PHE A 620 3.79 20.62 11.36
N LYS A 621 3.08 20.28 10.27
CA LYS A 621 1.89 19.40 10.28
C LYS A 621 2.13 17.99 10.85
N HIS A 622 3.39 17.56 11.01
CA HIS A 622 3.75 16.21 11.48
C HIS A 622 3.41 15.98 12.96
N ASN A 623 3.73 16.91 13.86
CA ASN A 623 3.38 16.77 15.28
C ASN A 623 1.86 16.73 15.48
N THR A 624 1.12 17.51 14.68
CA THR A 624 -0.35 17.48 14.69
C THR A 624 -0.89 16.11 14.32
N LYS A 625 -0.29 15.43 13.33
CA LYS A 625 -0.67 14.08 12.91
C LYS A 625 -0.45 13.06 14.03
N LEU A 626 0.74 13.05 14.64
CA LEU A 626 1.04 12.19 15.80
C LEU A 626 0.07 12.43 16.96
N ASN A 627 -0.20 13.71 17.30
CA ASN A 627 -1.15 14.07 18.35
C ASN A 627 -2.54 13.47 18.11
N ARG A 628 -3.04 13.59 16.87
CA ARG A 628 -4.35 13.06 16.48
C ARG A 628 -4.40 11.54 16.59
N TYR A 629 -3.37 10.85 16.08
CA TYR A 629 -3.26 9.40 16.20
C TYR A 629 -3.34 8.94 17.66
N LEU A 630 -2.53 9.52 18.56
CA LEU A 630 -2.55 9.16 19.98
C LEU A 630 -3.91 9.41 20.64
N ASN A 631 -4.62 10.48 20.27
CA ASN A 631 -5.97 10.73 20.77
C ASN A 631 -6.97 9.66 20.33
N THR A 632 -6.89 9.20 19.06
CA THR A 632 -7.74 8.10 18.57
C THR A 632 -7.40 6.76 19.22
N ILE A 633 -6.12 6.50 19.53
CA ILE A 633 -5.71 5.32 20.32
C ILE A 633 -6.36 5.37 21.72
N GLY A 634 -6.30 6.52 22.40
CA GLY A 634 -6.97 6.68 23.69
C GLY A 634 -8.49 6.54 23.62
N PHE A 635 -9.11 6.87 22.48
CA PHE A 635 -10.54 6.62 22.26
C PHE A 635 -10.83 5.12 22.13
N ALA A 636 -10.08 4.41 21.27
CA ALA A 636 -10.21 2.98 21.10
C ALA A 636 -9.97 2.21 22.41
N ASP A 637 -8.98 2.61 23.22
CA ASP A 637 -8.71 1.99 24.53
C ASP A 637 -9.89 2.14 25.52
N ARG A 638 -10.56 3.30 25.51
CA ARG A 638 -11.78 3.52 26.30
C ARG A 638 -12.95 2.69 25.79
N TRP A 639 -13.09 2.53 24.47
CA TRP A 639 -14.10 1.65 23.91
C TRP A 639 -13.88 0.19 24.32
N LEU A 640 -12.63 -0.29 24.33
CA LEU A 640 -12.31 -1.61 24.90
C LEU A 640 -12.70 -1.70 26.39
N ALA A 641 -12.53 -0.62 27.16
CA ALA A 641 -12.97 -0.58 28.56
C ALA A 641 -14.49 -0.74 28.67
N GLU A 642 -15.24 -0.05 27.81
CA GLU A 642 -16.71 -0.16 27.74
C GLU A 642 -17.16 -1.56 27.32
N ILE A 643 -16.45 -2.24 26.40
CA ILE A 643 -16.74 -3.65 26.08
C ILE A 643 -16.56 -4.52 27.32
N LEU A 644 -15.46 -4.35 28.08
CA LEU A 644 -15.26 -5.10 29.33
C LEU A 644 -16.37 -4.80 30.35
N GLU A 645 -16.79 -3.54 30.49
CA GLU A 645 -17.92 -3.14 31.33
C GLU A 645 -19.23 -3.80 30.89
N ILE A 646 -19.50 -3.87 29.58
CA ILE A 646 -20.68 -4.56 29.04
C ILE A 646 -20.65 -6.05 29.44
N LEU A 647 -19.52 -6.72 29.30
CA LEU A 647 -19.39 -8.14 29.68
C LEU A 647 -19.56 -8.36 31.18
N GLU A 648 -19.04 -7.45 32.01
CA GLU A 648 -19.18 -7.49 33.47
C GLU A 648 -20.65 -7.25 33.88
N ASP A 649 -21.30 -6.22 33.32
CA ASP A 649 -22.70 -5.86 33.62
C ASP A 649 -23.72 -6.92 33.16
N THR A 650 -23.44 -7.58 32.03
CA THR A 650 -24.30 -8.66 31.50
C THR A 650 -23.99 -10.01 32.13
N GLY A 651 -22.95 -10.10 32.97
CA GLY A 651 -22.61 -11.31 33.72
C GLY A 651 -21.87 -12.39 32.93
N ILE A 652 -21.49 -12.13 31.67
CA ILE A 652 -20.82 -13.14 30.81
C ILE A 652 -19.29 -13.01 30.77
N ALA A 653 -18.69 -12.06 31.51
CA ALA A 653 -17.25 -11.82 31.50
C ALA A 653 -16.39 -13.07 31.80
N ASN A 654 -16.82 -13.92 32.74
CA ASN A 654 -16.10 -15.13 33.13
C ASN A 654 -16.29 -16.32 32.17
N GLU A 655 -17.09 -16.14 31.12
CA GLU A 655 -17.40 -17.17 30.11
C GLU A 655 -17.11 -16.69 28.68
N THR A 656 -16.44 -15.54 28.54
CA THR A 656 -16.14 -14.90 27.25
C THR A 656 -14.64 -14.87 27.02
N LEU A 657 -14.19 -15.47 25.92
CA LEU A 657 -12.83 -15.29 25.43
C LEU A 657 -12.77 -14.07 24.52
N LEU A 658 -11.91 -13.10 24.86
CA LEU A 658 -11.59 -11.99 23.98
C LEU A 658 -10.32 -12.30 23.18
N VAL A 659 -10.35 -12.10 21.88
CA VAL A 659 -9.15 -12.10 21.03
C VAL A 659 -8.96 -10.69 20.50
N VAL A 660 -8.00 -9.96 21.03
CA VAL A 660 -7.70 -8.58 20.64
C VAL A 660 -6.48 -8.57 19.76
N VAL A 661 -6.62 -8.06 18.53
CA VAL A 661 -5.54 -8.10 17.54
C VAL A 661 -5.57 -6.89 16.62
N GLY A 662 -4.43 -6.31 16.29
CA GLY A 662 -4.38 -5.28 15.24
C GLY A 662 -4.70 -5.85 13.85
N ASP A 663 -5.37 -5.07 13.00
CA ASP A 663 -5.51 -5.43 11.58
C ASP A 663 -4.20 -5.27 10.83
N HIS A 664 -3.58 -4.13 11.04
CA HIS A 664 -2.24 -3.73 10.68
C HIS A 664 -1.85 -2.55 11.58
N GLY A 665 -0.58 -2.19 11.59
CA GLY A 665 -0.15 -0.96 12.24
C GLY A 665 -0.21 0.22 11.25
N ILE A 666 0.47 1.31 11.56
CA ILE A 666 0.57 2.45 10.64
C ILE A 666 1.93 3.12 10.75
N SER A 667 2.55 3.39 9.61
CA SER A 667 3.71 4.27 9.53
C SER A 667 3.27 5.69 9.85
N LEU A 668 4.07 6.38 10.67
CA LEU A 668 3.86 7.79 10.99
C LEU A 668 4.77 8.66 10.11
N PRO A 669 4.65 10.00 10.09
CA PRO A 669 5.43 10.83 9.16
C PRO A 669 6.95 10.59 9.21
N GLU A 670 7.46 10.17 10.36
CA GLU A 670 8.85 9.81 10.61
C GLU A 670 9.28 8.44 10.05
N ASP A 671 8.32 7.57 9.72
CA ASP A 671 8.50 6.22 9.21
C ASP A 671 8.31 6.19 7.66
N ASN A 672 8.82 7.22 6.98
CA ASN A 672 8.63 7.50 5.55
C ASN A 672 7.18 7.82 5.12
N GLY A 673 6.38 8.39 6.02
CA GLY A 673 5.07 8.97 5.71
C GLY A 673 3.89 8.22 6.33
N VAL A 674 2.70 8.84 6.30
CA VAL A 674 1.49 8.29 6.94
C VAL A 674 0.69 7.49 5.93
N THR A 675 1.01 6.22 5.76
CA THR A 675 0.29 5.32 4.86
C THR A 675 0.67 3.87 5.09
N PRO A 676 -0.29 2.94 5.22
CA PRO A 676 -0.01 1.51 5.10
C PRO A 676 0.17 1.09 3.63
N ASN A 677 -0.32 1.89 2.67
CA ASN A 677 -0.24 1.61 1.23
C ASN A 677 1.19 1.81 0.74
N ASP A 678 1.73 0.79 0.07
CA ASP A 678 3.06 0.80 -0.56
C ASP A 678 4.19 1.28 0.38
N ASN A 679 4.03 1.05 1.70
CA ASN A 679 5.06 1.35 2.69
C ASN A 679 5.53 0.07 3.42
N PRO A 680 6.77 -0.39 3.17
CA PRO A 680 7.29 -1.63 3.73
C PRO A 680 7.75 -1.56 5.19
N HIS A 681 7.65 -0.38 5.83
CA HIS A 681 8.13 -0.18 7.19
C HIS A 681 7.45 -1.11 8.21
N VAL A 682 8.23 -1.71 9.11
CA VAL A 682 7.76 -2.70 10.11
C VAL A 682 6.58 -2.23 10.97
N SER A 683 6.44 -0.92 11.19
CA SER A 683 5.31 -0.35 11.94
C SER A 683 3.96 -0.64 11.32
N ASN A 684 3.88 -0.97 10.02
CA ASN A 684 2.64 -1.42 9.39
C ASN A 684 2.31 -2.89 9.69
N PHE A 685 3.26 -3.68 10.18
CA PHE A 685 3.20 -5.13 10.26
C PHE A 685 3.08 -5.65 11.70
N HIS A 686 3.84 -5.06 12.62
CA HIS A 686 3.90 -5.46 14.03
C HIS A 686 2.69 -4.92 14.79
N VAL A 687 1.82 -5.82 15.22
CA VAL A 687 0.50 -5.53 15.79
C VAL A 687 0.33 -6.20 17.15
N PRO A 688 -0.56 -5.68 18.02
CA PRO A 688 -0.96 -6.42 19.21
C PRO A 688 -1.68 -7.71 18.87
N LEU A 689 -1.51 -8.70 19.74
CA LEU A 689 -2.24 -9.96 19.74
C LEU A 689 -2.36 -10.52 21.15
N VAL A 690 -3.59 -10.58 21.66
CA VAL A 690 -3.91 -11.05 23.01
C VAL A 690 -5.13 -11.96 22.99
N PHE A 691 -5.05 -13.11 23.66
CA PHE A 691 -6.19 -13.95 24.04
C PHE A 691 -6.49 -13.71 25.51
N ALA A 692 -7.54 -12.96 25.84
CA ALA A 692 -7.84 -12.53 27.20
C ALA A 692 -9.08 -13.24 27.77
N HIS A 693 -8.94 -13.79 28.98
CA HIS A 693 -10.02 -14.43 29.72
C HIS A 693 -9.71 -14.38 31.23
N PRO A 694 -10.65 -14.04 32.14
CA PRO A 694 -10.37 -13.81 33.56
C PRO A 694 -9.73 -14.97 34.32
N HIS A 695 -9.99 -16.20 33.86
CA HIS A 695 -9.47 -17.42 34.45
C HIS A 695 -8.20 -17.98 33.80
N LEU A 696 -7.70 -17.34 32.73
CA LEU A 696 -6.40 -17.71 32.16
C LEU A 696 -5.27 -17.00 32.92
N PRO A 697 -4.16 -17.68 33.20
CA PRO A 697 -2.97 -17.02 33.73
C PRO A 697 -2.38 -16.06 32.68
N PRO A 698 -1.78 -14.93 33.08
CA PRO A 698 -1.04 -14.07 32.17
C PRO A 698 0.23 -14.79 31.69
N ILE A 699 0.38 -14.96 30.38
CA ILE A 699 1.51 -15.61 29.73
C ILE A 699 1.95 -14.78 28.53
N GLU A 700 3.26 -14.69 28.34
CA GLU A 700 3.86 -14.05 27.17
C GLU A 700 4.47 -15.09 26.22
N ILE A 701 4.16 -14.98 24.93
CA ILE A 701 4.80 -15.70 23.83
C ILE A 701 5.76 -14.73 23.14
N SER A 702 7.06 -14.98 23.27
CA SER A 702 8.12 -14.14 22.68
C SER A 702 8.47 -14.52 21.24
N SER A 703 8.16 -15.76 20.84
CA SER A 703 8.38 -16.25 19.48
C SER A 703 7.55 -15.46 18.47
N ALA A 704 8.09 -15.35 17.26
CA ALA A 704 7.40 -14.73 16.14
C ALA A 704 6.09 -15.46 15.82
N VAL A 705 4.98 -14.74 15.72
CA VAL A 705 3.69 -15.30 15.30
C VAL A 705 3.00 -14.41 14.28
N THR A 706 2.02 -14.96 13.59
CA THR A 706 1.19 -14.24 12.62
C THR A 706 -0.30 -14.35 12.97
N SER A 707 -1.11 -13.37 12.55
CA SER A 707 -2.55 -13.38 12.82
C SER A 707 -3.30 -14.60 12.25
N LYS A 708 -2.74 -15.30 11.25
CA LYS A 708 -3.33 -16.56 10.76
C LYS A 708 -3.29 -17.70 11.79
N GLN A 709 -2.47 -17.61 12.83
CA GLN A 709 -2.41 -18.58 13.92
C GLN A 709 -3.56 -18.42 14.92
N ILE A 710 -4.39 -17.38 14.79
CA ILE A 710 -5.50 -17.12 15.70
C ILE A 710 -6.53 -18.25 15.67
N LEU A 711 -6.96 -18.65 14.47
CA LEU A 711 -7.95 -19.70 14.30
C LEU A 711 -7.51 -21.04 14.91
N PRO A 712 -6.35 -21.63 14.54
CA PRO A 712 -5.94 -22.90 15.14
C PRO A 712 -5.75 -22.78 16.66
N THR A 713 -5.28 -21.65 17.19
CA THR A 713 -5.17 -21.42 18.63
C THR A 713 -6.54 -21.38 19.32
N LEU A 714 -7.54 -20.73 18.71
CA LEU A 714 -8.90 -20.69 19.22
C LEU A 714 -9.52 -22.09 19.28
N LEU A 715 -9.38 -22.88 18.21
CA LEU A 715 -9.87 -24.25 18.18
C LEU A 715 -9.18 -25.13 19.23
N ASP A 716 -7.86 -24.98 19.40
CA ASP A 716 -7.11 -25.72 20.41
C ASP A 716 -7.53 -25.32 21.84
N LEU A 717 -7.77 -24.03 22.11
CA LEU A 717 -8.33 -23.55 23.38
C LEU A 717 -9.72 -24.14 23.67
N LEU A 718 -10.61 -24.17 22.68
CA LEU A 718 -11.95 -24.75 22.83
C LEU A 718 -11.88 -26.26 23.10
N LYS A 719 -10.96 -26.97 22.42
CA LYS A 719 -10.73 -28.42 22.58
C LYS A 719 -10.14 -28.78 23.94
N GLU A 720 -9.15 -28.03 24.40
CA GLU A 720 -8.40 -28.30 25.64
C GLU A 720 -9.15 -27.81 26.89
N SER A 721 -10.12 -26.90 26.73
CA SER A 721 -11.03 -26.50 27.80
C SER A 721 -12.30 -27.36 27.85
N SER A 722 -13.07 -27.28 28.95
CA SER A 722 -14.39 -27.91 29.07
C SER A 722 -15.49 -27.11 28.35
N SER A 723 -15.21 -26.65 27.12
CA SER A 723 -16.07 -25.70 26.38
C SER A 723 -16.81 -26.31 25.18
N LEU A 724 -16.59 -27.59 24.90
CA LEU A 724 -17.21 -28.33 23.80
C LEU A 724 -17.82 -29.63 24.33
N ASP A 725 -18.93 -30.04 23.74
CA ASP A 725 -19.44 -31.40 23.89
C ASP A 725 -18.61 -32.41 23.07
N ASP A 726 -18.82 -33.71 23.29
CA ASP A 726 -18.03 -34.76 22.64
C ASP A 726 -18.13 -34.72 21.11
N HIS A 727 -19.30 -34.37 20.58
CA HIS A 727 -19.52 -34.28 19.13
C HIS A 727 -18.75 -33.10 18.52
N SER A 728 -18.87 -31.91 19.11
CA SER A 728 -18.17 -30.71 18.67
C SER A 728 -16.66 -30.85 18.83
N LYS A 729 -16.21 -31.51 19.90
CA LYS A 729 -14.80 -31.84 20.11
C LYS A 729 -14.25 -32.72 18.99
N HIS A 730 -14.99 -33.75 18.57
CA HIS A 730 -14.58 -34.60 17.45
C HIS A 730 -14.44 -33.81 16.13
N ILE A 731 -15.39 -32.90 15.84
CA ILE A 731 -15.29 -32.02 14.66
C ILE A 731 -14.03 -31.16 14.75
N VAL A 732 -13.76 -30.54 15.91
CA VAL A 732 -12.56 -29.70 16.10
C VAL A 732 -11.27 -30.52 15.99
N GLU A 733 -11.26 -31.77 16.45
CA GLU A 733 -10.11 -32.68 16.31
C GLU A 733 -9.81 -33.04 14.85
N ASP A 734 -10.83 -33.17 14.01
CA ASP A 734 -10.69 -33.39 12.57
C ASP A 734 -10.21 -32.11 11.84
N LEU A 735 -10.69 -30.94 12.24
CA LEU A 735 -10.40 -29.67 11.55
C LEU A 735 -9.09 -29.01 11.96
N LEU A 736 -8.75 -29.02 13.25
CA LEU A 736 -7.58 -28.32 13.80
C LEU A 736 -6.26 -28.66 13.06
N PRO A 737 -5.95 -29.93 12.72
CA PRO A 737 -4.72 -30.28 12.02
C PRO A 737 -4.64 -29.76 10.58
N MET A 738 -5.75 -29.28 9.98
CA MET A 738 -5.77 -28.81 8.59
C MET A 738 -5.26 -27.38 8.41
N TYR A 739 -5.09 -26.60 9.47
CA TYR A 739 -4.68 -25.21 9.38
C TYR A 739 -3.16 -25.03 9.23
N GLU A 740 -2.76 -23.98 8.51
CA GLU A 740 -1.36 -23.67 8.24
C GLU A 740 -0.57 -23.28 9.49
N GLY A 741 -1.23 -22.61 10.43
CA GLY A 741 -0.60 -21.98 11.58
C GLY A 741 -0.42 -22.91 12.77
N GLN A 742 0.70 -22.76 13.48
CA GLN A 742 0.94 -23.41 14.77
C GLN A 742 0.04 -22.82 15.87
N SER A 743 -0.40 -23.66 16.80
CA SER A 743 -1.18 -23.24 17.97
C SER A 743 -0.29 -22.53 19.01
N MET A 744 -0.72 -21.37 19.51
CA MET A 744 0.03 -20.59 20.50
C MET A 744 -0.09 -21.11 21.95
N ILE A 745 -0.94 -22.10 22.22
CA ILE A 745 -1.01 -22.74 23.54
C ILE A 745 -0.04 -23.91 23.71
N ARG A 746 0.79 -24.17 22.69
CA ARG A 746 1.82 -25.22 22.65
C ARG A 746 3.18 -24.59 22.33
N PRO A 747 4.30 -25.24 22.65
CA PRO A 747 5.62 -24.75 22.25
C PRO A 747 5.68 -24.50 20.74
N LEU A 748 6.04 -23.28 20.33
CA LEU A 748 6.21 -22.94 18.92
C LEU A 748 7.54 -23.50 18.41
N ILE A 749 7.52 -24.09 17.22
CA ILE A 749 8.67 -24.71 16.58
C ILE A 749 9.18 -23.75 15.50
N PRO A 750 10.32 -23.08 15.70
CA PRO A 750 10.83 -22.11 14.73
C PRO A 750 11.46 -22.76 13.49
N GLU A 751 11.92 -24.01 13.63
CA GLU A 751 12.50 -24.81 12.55
C GLU A 751 12.35 -26.31 12.85
N LEU A 752 12.07 -27.10 11.82
CA LEU A 752 11.98 -28.55 11.88
C LEU A 752 12.59 -29.20 10.64
N ASN A 753 13.56 -30.10 10.82
CA ASN A 753 14.21 -30.84 9.73
C ASN A 753 14.78 -29.95 8.61
N GLY A 754 15.33 -28.78 8.95
CA GLY A 754 15.86 -27.81 8.00
C GLY A 754 14.81 -26.89 7.34
N VAL A 755 13.53 -27.09 7.64
CA VAL A 755 12.44 -26.20 7.21
C VAL A 755 12.16 -25.20 8.32
N GLN A 756 12.27 -23.91 8.01
CA GLN A 756 11.96 -22.83 8.95
C GLN A 756 10.46 -22.52 8.94
N ASP A 757 9.94 -22.01 10.06
CA ASP A 757 8.59 -21.44 10.11
C ASP A 757 8.56 -20.11 9.35
N TRP A 758 8.23 -20.19 8.06
CA TRP A 758 8.16 -19.05 7.16
C TRP A 758 6.84 -18.29 7.32
N GLN A 759 6.94 -16.99 7.48
CA GLN A 759 5.82 -16.11 7.79
C GLN A 759 5.72 -15.02 6.71
N PHE A 760 4.55 -14.97 6.09
CA PHE A 760 4.25 -14.13 4.94
C PHE A 760 3.22 -13.07 5.31
N THR A 761 3.45 -11.82 4.87
CA THR A 761 2.48 -10.74 5.00
C THR A 761 2.25 -10.11 3.63
N VAL A 762 1.02 -10.20 3.14
CA VAL A 762 0.59 -9.55 1.89
C VAL A 762 0.48 -8.06 2.12
N MET A 763 1.29 -7.27 1.43
CA MET A 763 1.39 -5.83 1.70
C MET A 763 0.36 -5.05 0.90
N ASN A 764 -0.31 -4.11 1.54
CA ASN A 764 -1.27 -3.18 0.95
C ASN A 764 -0.68 -2.45 -0.28
N THR A 765 -1.31 -2.49 -1.45
CA THR A 765 -2.70 -2.95 -1.73
C THR A 765 -2.90 -4.45 -1.96
N GLY A 766 -1.83 -5.22 -2.11
CA GLY A 766 -1.83 -6.68 -2.15
C GLY A 766 -1.09 -7.28 -3.35
N GLY A 767 -0.81 -6.48 -4.39
CA GLY A 767 -0.15 -6.90 -5.61
C GLY A 767 1.23 -6.28 -5.87
N THR A 768 1.71 -5.36 -5.02
CA THR A 768 3.00 -4.68 -5.22
C THR A 768 4.18 -5.39 -4.54
N TRP A 769 4.03 -5.71 -3.26
CA TRP A 769 5.09 -6.27 -2.42
C TRP A 769 4.56 -7.41 -1.53
N LEU A 770 5.46 -8.34 -1.21
CA LEU A 770 5.27 -9.40 -0.23
C LEU A 770 6.35 -9.27 0.85
N SER A 771 5.97 -9.21 2.13
CA SER A 771 6.94 -9.29 3.23
C SER A 771 7.11 -10.74 3.67
N LEU A 772 8.35 -11.17 3.85
CA LEU A 772 8.74 -12.50 4.28
C LEU A 772 9.70 -12.41 5.47
N ARG A 773 9.45 -13.25 6.49
CA ARG A 773 10.35 -13.50 7.62
C ARG A 773 10.33 -14.99 7.96
N SER A 774 11.22 -15.41 8.84
CA SER A 774 11.22 -16.75 9.44
C SER A 774 11.28 -16.64 10.95
N ALA A 775 10.62 -17.53 11.70
CA ALA A 775 10.73 -17.51 13.16
C ALA A 775 12.14 -17.89 13.68
N ALA A 776 12.93 -18.59 12.87
CA ALA A 776 14.29 -19.04 13.21
C ALA A 776 15.38 -17.97 13.09
N ASN A 777 15.15 -16.90 12.31
CA ASN A 777 16.17 -15.89 12.00
C ASN A 777 15.63 -14.46 12.18
N PRO A 778 16.49 -13.49 12.56
CA PRO A 778 16.09 -12.10 12.79
C PRO A 778 15.97 -11.28 11.49
N TYR A 779 15.87 -11.93 10.33
CA TYR A 779 15.89 -11.26 9.05
C TYR A 779 14.48 -11.06 8.50
N ARG A 780 14.32 -9.96 7.76
CA ARG A 780 13.10 -9.63 7.03
C ARG A 780 13.46 -9.23 5.61
N LEU A 781 12.74 -9.81 4.65
CA LEU A 781 12.86 -9.52 3.22
C LEU A 781 11.52 -9.01 2.71
N VAL A 782 11.51 -7.84 2.08
CA VAL A 782 10.37 -7.36 1.31
C VAL A 782 10.68 -7.59 -0.16
N VAL A 783 9.78 -8.35 -0.78
CA VAL A 783 9.93 -8.98 -2.08
C VAL A 783 9.03 -8.25 -3.08
N PRO A 784 9.58 -7.70 -4.17
CA PRO A 784 8.79 -7.04 -5.21
C PRO A 784 8.02 -8.07 -6.03
N LEU A 785 6.73 -7.82 -6.24
CA LEU A 785 5.87 -8.57 -7.15
C LEU A 785 5.77 -7.90 -8.53
N VAL A 786 6.18 -6.63 -8.61
CA VAL A 786 6.22 -5.84 -9.84
C VAL A 786 7.64 -5.28 -10.07
N PRO A 787 8.08 -5.06 -11.32
CA PRO A 787 9.46 -4.68 -11.63
C PRO A 787 9.83 -3.24 -11.26
N ASP A 788 8.87 -2.49 -10.73
CA ASP A 788 8.96 -1.04 -10.51
C ASP A 788 9.28 -0.66 -9.08
N VAL A 789 9.50 -1.67 -8.23
CA VAL A 789 9.76 -1.49 -6.80
C VAL A 789 10.93 -2.36 -6.37
N GLU A 790 11.63 -1.93 -5.33
CA GLU A 790 12.88 -2.54 -4.89
C GLU A 790 12.66 -3.75 -3.97
N TRP A 791 13.64 -4.65 -3.97
CA TRP A 791 13.85 -5.55 -2.85
C TRP A 791 14.38 -4.77 -1.66
N ARG A 792 13.94 -5.13 -0.45
CA ARG A 792 14.41 -4.52 0.80
C ARG A 792 14.74 -5.58 1.84
N PHE A 793 15.89 -5.44 2.49
CA PHE A 793 16.35 -6.30 3.57
C PHE A 793 16.56 -5.50 4.85
N THR A 794 16.17 -6.10 5.98
CA THR A 794 16.49 -5.62 7.32
C THR A 794 16.84 -6.77 8.27
N ASP A 795 17.72 -6.48 9.21
CA ASP A 795 18.02 -7.31 10.38
C ASP A 795 17.30 -6.66 11.58
N VAL A 796 16.19 -7.26 12.01
CA VAL A 796 15.31 -6.66 13.02
C VAL A 796 15.81 -6.84 14.45
N GLU A 797 16.84 -7.66 14.66
CA GLU A 797 17.50 -7.78 15.97
C GLU A 797 18.39 -6.55 16.22
N THR A 798 19.14 -6.13 15.20
CA THR A 798 20.04 -4.97 15.30
C THR A 798 19.36 -3.63 14.98
N ASP A 799 18.30 -3.66 14.17
CA ASP A 799 17.53 -2.49 13.76
C ASP A 799 16.01 -2.75 13.85
N PRO A 800 15.46 -2.89 15.08
CA PRO A 800 14.06 -3.27 15.30
C PRO A 800 13.04 -2.24 14.78
N SER A 801 13.47 -1.00 14.53
CA SER A 801 12.65 0.05 13.92
C SER A 801 12.93 0.24 12.43
N GLU A 802 13.76 -0.61 11.82
CA GLU A 802 14.13 -0.59 10.40
C GLU A 802 14.57 0.77 9.82
N LEU A 803 15.29 1.56 10.62
CA LEU A 803 15.79 2.88 10.23
C LEU A 803 16.89 2.78 9.17
N HIS A 804 17.59 1.65 9.10
CA HIS A 804 18.78 1.41 8.28
C HIS A 804 18.67 0.14 7.43
N HIS A 805 17.72 0.15 6.51
CA HIS A 805 17.45 -0.92 5.56
C HIS A 805 18.40 -0.87 4.34
N LEU A 806 18.58 -2.04 3.69
CA LEU A 806 19.29 -2.16 2.42
C LEU A 806 18.28 -2.41 1.30
N MET A 807 18.44 -1.75 0.14
CA MET A 807 17.57 -1.96 -1.01
C MET A 807 18.34 -2.06 -2.32
N ALA A 808 17.76 -2.78 -3.27
CA ALA A 808 18.19 -2.79 -4.66
C ALA A 808 17.02 -3.25 -5.56
N PHE A 809 17.01 -2.80 -6.82
CA PHE A 809 16.06 -3.29 -7.82
C PHE A 809 16.31 -4.74 -8.26
N ASP A 810 17.49 -5.28 -7.97
CA ASP A 810 17.87 -6.65 -8.32
C ASP A 810 18.39 -7.41 -7.08
N LEU A 811 18.03 -8.69 -6.99
CA LEU A 811 18.34 -9.54 -5.86
C LEU A 811 19.84 -9.78 -5.68
N LEU A 812 20.62 -9.92 -6.76
CA LEU A 812 22.08 -10.12 -6.67
C LEU A 812 22.76 -8.88 -6.09
N ASN A 813 22.36 -7.69 -6.55
CA ASN A 813 22.85 -6.42 -6.01
C ASN A 813 22.51 -6.30 -4.52
N LEU A 814 21.29 -6.67 -4.11
CA LEU A 814 20.92 -6.70 -2.69
C LEU A 814 21.81 -7.66 -1.91
N MET A 815 22.02 -8.88 -2.41
CA MET A 815 22.88 -9.88 -1.77
C MET A 815 24.33 -9.42 -1.64
N GLU A 816 24.86 -8.63 -2.59
CA GLU A 816 26.19 -8.02 -2.45
C GLU A 816 26.24 -6.99 -1.32
N LEU A 817 25.23 -6.12 -1.23
CA LEU A 817 25.12 -5.15 -0.14
C LEU A 817 25.00 -5.85 1.23
N VAL A 818 24.18 -6.89 1.30
CA VAL A 818 23.98 -7.68 2.52
C VAL A 818 25.24 -8.44 2.88
N ARG A 819 25.94 -9.07 1.92
CA ARG A 819 27.21 -9.75 2.16
C ARG A 819 28.23 -8.83 2.83
N ALA A 820 28.31 -7.59 2.36
CA ALA A 820 29.25 -6.60 2.87
C ALA A 820 28.94 -6.16 4.32
N LYS A 821 27.67 -6.16 4.74
CA LYS A 821 27.23 -5.63 6.04
C LYS A 821 26.86 -6.71 7.08
N HIS A 822 26.23 -7.81 6.65
CA HIS A 822 25.66 -8.86 7.51
C HIS A 822 26.27 -10.26 7.26
N GLY A 823 27.22 -10.40 6.32
CA GLY A 823 27.96 -11.65 6.11
C GLY A 823 27.25 -12.68 5.22
N SER A 824 27.82 -13.89 5.12
CA SER A 824 27.35 -14.92 4.19
C SER A 824 26.10 -15.66 4.63
N GLU A 825 25.85 -15.76 5.94
CA GLU A 825 24.66 -16.44 6.48
C GLU A 825 23.37 -15.69 6.11
N ALA A 826 23.36 -14.36 6.29
CA ALA A 826 22.25 -13.51 5.85
C ALA A 826 22.00 -13.63 4.33
N VAL A 827 23.07 -13.76 3.54
CA VAL A 827 22.95 -13.95 2.08
C VAL A 827 22.36 -15.32 1.74
N GLN A 828 22.73 -16.38 2.44
CA GLN A 828 22.12 -17.69 2.27
C GLN A 828 20.64 -17.66 2.66
N TRP A 829 20.30 -16.98 3.76
CA TRP A 829 18.91 -16.83 4.16
C TRP A 829 18.09 -16.06 3.12
N ILE A 830 18.61 -14.97 2.54
CA ILE A 830 17.92 -14.24 1.45
C ILE A 830 17.68 -15.15 0.25
N ASN A 831 18.67 -15.97 -0.09
CA ASN A 831 18.57 -16.92 -1.18
C ASN A 831 17.46 -17.94 -0.93
N ASP A 832 17.39 -18.53 0.26
CA ASP A 832 16.33 -19.46 0.65
C ASP A 832 14.96 -18.76 0.67
N ALA A 833 14.89 -17.58 1.27
CA ALA A 833 13.69 -16.75 1.36
C ALA A 833 13.12 -16.40 -0.02
N ALA A 834 13.97 -16.06 -1.00
CA ALA A 834 13.52 -15.73 -2.35
C ALA A 834 12.88 -16.93 -3.07
N HIS A 835 13.46 -18.13 -2.97
CA HIS A 835 12.87 -19.34 -3.56
C HIS A 835 11.60 -19.77 -2.86
N VAL A 836 11.57 -19.66 -1.53
CA VAL A 836 10.38 -19.91 -0.72
C VAL A 836 9.25 -18.96 -1.10
N ALA A 837 9.53 -17.67 -1.28
CA ALA A 837 8.56 -16.68 -1.73
C ALA A 837 8.03 -17.00 -3.14
N GLN A 838 8.91 -17.36 -4.09
CA GLN A 838 8.50 -17.74 -5.44
C GLN A 838 7.53 -18.93 -5.44
N TRP A 839 7.88 -20.01 -4.74
CA TRP A 839 7.00 -21.18 -4.63
C TRP A 839 5.68 -20.82 -3.95
N TRP A 840 5.76 -20.09 -2.83
CA TRP A 840 4.60 -19.73 -2.03
C TRP A 840 3.61 -18.84 -2.78
N VAL A 841 4.07 -17.87 -3.58
CA VAL A 841 3.16 -17.02 -4.38
C VAL A 841 2.43 -17.85 -5.44
N SER A 842 3.14 -18.74 -6.15
CA SER A 842 2.49 -19.63 -7.12
C SER A 842 1.48 -20.54 -6.43
N GLU A 843 1.79 -21.03 -5.24
CA GLU A 843 0.91 -21.92 -4.50
C GLU A 843 -0.28 -21.17 -3.88
N ASN A 844 -0.09 -19.94 -3.41
CA ASN A 844 -1.15 -19.05 -2.95
C ASN A 844 -2.22 -18.88 -4.04
N TRP A 845 -1.83 -18.54 -5.26
CA TRP A 845 -2.75 -18.42 -6.38
C TRP A 845 -3.50 -19.73 -6.68
N ARG A 846 -2.80 -20.88 -6.67
CA ARG A 846 -3.45 -22.19 -6.85
C ARG A 846 -4.47 -22.49 -5.76
N ARG A 847 -4.12 -22.26 -4.49
CA ARG A 847 -5.02 -22.48 -3.33
C ARG A 847 -6.31 -21.67 -3.46
N TYR A 848 -6.23 -20.45 -3.98
CA TYR A 848 -7.38 -19.59 -4.24
C TYR A 848 -8.13 -19.86 -5.55
N GLU A 849 -7.68 -20.80 -6.38
CA GLU A 849 -8.17 -20.98 -7.76
C GLU A 849 -8.05 -19.68 -8.60
N TYR A 850 -7.03 -18.88 -8.30
CA TYR A 850 -6.74 -17.64 -9.00
C TYR A 850 -5.78 -17.89 -10.17
N THR A 851 -6.11 -17.32 -11.33
CA THR A 851 -5.23 -17.28 -12.50
C THR A 851 -4.83 -15.82 -12.76
N PRO A 852 -3.53 -15.48 -12.63
CA PRO A 852 -3.02 -14.10 -12.73
C PRO A 852 -3.14 -13.50 -14.14
#